data_AF-A0A520QPI4-F1
#
_entry.id   AF-A0A520QPI4-F1
#
_cell.length_a   1.000
_cell.length_b   1.000
_cell.length_c   1.000
_cell.angle_alpha   90.00
_cell.angle_beta   90.00
_cell.angle_gamma   90.00
#
_symmetry.space_group_name_H-M   'P 1'
#
loop_
_entity.id
_entity.type
_entity.pdbx_description
1 polymer ?
#
loop_
_entity_poly.entity_id
_entity_poly.type
_entity_poly.pdbx_seq_one_letter_code
_entity_poly.pdbx_strand_id
1 'polypeptide(L)'
;MLRQLVSINDRGNMIKFIVGGVIVVLSWALAILIGFPLWIPTLITLLVGLVILLIVGVAKLKERRSARELEKALQAQAAEQAASARPDLQHEIAEMQAEFQKAVSALKTSKKGGKKALYALPWYAIIGPPGCGKSTALRNSGLQFPYLSASGGGVRGLGGTRNCDWWMTSEAVILDTAGRWTSEDEDHDEWLGFLDLIKRFRPQKPLNGMIAAVSIGDVGGAREDDVAQLARRIRERIDEVQAQLSLSLPVYVLFTKCDLIPGFVETFGDMSKQERGQVWGFTRALTKASDPPGEYFSKGFDELASVLEHRSLKRMGEERKIPNRELVYGFPQQLGVMKANLQEFVHHLFLENVFKETPLLRGVYFTSGTQEGRPIDRVMSAMAEAFGQPQVQLPAPQVEAKSYFLRDMFAEVVFKDAEVAMRSPEELKRQRTRTVLAAAAIFLFALGISGLPAIAWAMNRSYLSETRDMIDDARRDIASDEQLLPASAIEPLRARAMELEEYEHDGPPLFMQMGMYQGDVYDPVREVYLETLRSRVVGPLLQADAQAMGRFARRVEAMAGQANPDATALQDMYNRMKLHLLLTVPRGEHQPPLNDEGREFIVEHLVQRWVAATEVERHDPQRRQIEQNVQYYVDSLASREDLYFPRSEPAVAGVRGVFNAVPGPTMAVEGIIAEVDDMNCDITVAQLVGRVGSLGARGRVRCAFTKRAWEERVQRIIEEDFARFFGEHWVLGTEPPEDEHHAEMERERQTAELKSYFLQRYVEEWRNFINSLYVVRPSDDQGHMAVLRDFTDGQPQLITRMIRQIDYNVTLWEPEAGGAGAAAGRAEQEGTRRASRAIAGRVGLTQGETERLLGEARDQAANRLGRGADLVPGAMTEWGVRERFEGLITFAPATPNDVPQGQTAQVTPARIYEEQLEFLRDALGFRMAGTNVTNFEERQQQARDRTTALLGDVERDWRERLRTLLMPPIEGPAWVPPDPPAAPAPTPAPSAAPSGAGAAAPQPTPTPTPTPTPTPAETPQPTKRRRPSSGAWWGN
;
A
#
# COMPACT_ATOMS: atom_id res chain seq x y z
N MET A 1 -43.95 30.54 30.96
CA MET A 1 -42.98 30.70 29.85
C MET A 1 -41.58 31.15 30.27
N LEU A 2 -41.40 31.93 31.34
CA LEU A 2 -40.08 32.32 31.90
C LEU A 2 -39.15 31.14 32.29
N ARG A 3 -39.68 29.94 32.58
CA ARG A 3 -38.88 28.71 32.75
C ARG A 3 -38.32 28.12 31.44
N GLN A 4 -38.84 28.49 30.27
CA GLN A 4 -38.42 27.89 28.99
C GLN A 4 -37.21 28.58 28.33
N LEU A 5 -36.85 29.80 28.72
CA LEU A 5 -35.76 30.57 28.08
C LEU A 5 -34.40 30.43 28.78
N VAL A 6 -34.36 30.37 30.13
CA VAL A 6 -33.15 29.92 30.88
C VAL A 6 -32.75 28.50 30.45
N SER A 7 -33.75 27.70 30.07
CA SER A 7 -33.59 26.35 29.55
C SER A 7 -32.87 26.26 28.19
N ILE A 8 -32.69 27.33 27.40
CA ILE A 8 -32.04 27.21 26.07
C ILE A 8 -30.52 27.11 26.17
N ASN A 9 -29.88 27.86 27.08
CA ASN A 9 -28.43 27.78 27.28
C ASN A 9 -28.02 26.52 28.08
N ASP A 10 -28.88 26.08 29.00
CA ASP A 10 -28.73 24.78 29.67
C ASP A 10 -29.02 23.60 28.74
N ARG A 11 -29.97 23.71 27.80
CA ARG A 11 -30.23 22.69 26.78
C ARG A 11 -29.01 22.43 25.90
N GLY A 12 -28.26 23.47 25.53
CA GLY A 12 -27.04 23.31 24.72
C GLY A 12 -25.92 22.54 25.44
N ASN A 13 -25.83 22.65 26.76
CA ASN A 13 -24.88 21.86 27.55
C ASN A 13 -25.43 20.46 27.86
N MET A 14 -26.73 20.34 28.15
CA MET A 14 -27.43 19.08 28.37
C MET A 14 -27.34 18.15 27.15
N ILE A 15 -27.49 18.68 25.93
CA ILE A 15 -27.35 17.91 24.70
C ILE A 15 -25.93 17.32 24.56
N LYS A 16 -24.88 18.06 24.95
CA LYS A 16 -23.49 17.55 24.89
C LYS A 16 -23.27 16.35 25.83
N PHE A 17 -23.87 16.39 27.02
CA PHE A 17 -23.78 15.28 27.99
C PHE A 17 -24.61 14.08 27.55
N ILE A 18 -25.80 14.30 26.96
CA ILE A 18 -26.64 13.23 26.42
C ILE A 18 -25.93 12.52 25.26
N VAL A 19 -25.34 13.27 24.32
CA VAL A 19 -24.59 12.69 23.19
C VAL A 19 -23.37 11.89 23.70
N GLY A 20 -22.63 12.42 24.68
CA GLY A 20 -21.52 11.69 25.31
C GLY A 20 -21.98 10.39 25.99
N GLY A 21 -23.09 10.43 26.72
CA GLY A 21 -23.69 9.24 27.33
C GLY A 21 -24.15 8.20 26.32
N VAL A 22 -24.77 8.62 25.22
CA VAL A 22 -25.19 7.73 24.13
C VAL A 22 -23.99 7.08 23.44
N ILE A 23 -22.88 7.81 23.22
CA ILE A 23 -21.65 7.26 22.67
C ILE A 23 -21.07 6.17 23.59
N VAL A 24 -21.03 6.42 24.90
CA VAL A 24 -20.57 5.42 25.87
C VAL A 24 -21.46 4.17 25.83
N VAL A 25 -22.79 4.34 25.89
CA VAL A 25 -23.74 3.22 25.85
C VAL A 25 -23.63 2.41 24.55
N LEU A 26 -23.54 3.08 23.40
CA LEU A 26 -23.36 2.42 22.10
C LEU A 26 -22.01 1.70 22.01
N SER A 27 -20.93 2.27 22.55
CA SER A 27 -19.61 1.63 22.55
C SER A 27 -19.59 0.34 23.38
N TRP A 28 -20.23 0.34 24.55
CA TRP A 28 -20.37 -0.85 25.39
C TRP A 28 -21.30 -1.89 24.77
N ALA A 29 -22.43 -1.47 24.19
CA ALA A 29 -23.34 -2.36 23.49
C ALA A 29 -22.66 -3.06 22.31
N LEU A 30 -21.93 -2.31 21.49
CA LEU A 30 -21.16 -2.84 20.36
C LEU A 30 -20.06 -3.81 20.83
N ALA A 31 -19.37 -3.48 21.92
CA ALA A 31 -18.32 -4.32 22.46
C ALA A 31 -18.86 -5.68 22.95
N ILE A 32 -20.02 -5.68 23.61
CA ILE A 32 -20.66 -6.89 24.12
C ILE A 32 -21.24 -7.75 22.98
N LEU A 33 -21.88 -7.11 21.98
CA LEU A 33 -22.50 -7.82 20.84
C LEU A 33 -21.49 -8.50 19.91
N ILE A 34 -20.32 -7.88 19.71
CA ILE A 34 -19.31 -8.34 18.74
C ILE A 34 -18.17 -9.13 19.43
N GLY A 35 -18.15 -9.18 20.77
CA GLY A 35 -17.08 -9.83 21.53
C GLY A 35 -15.76 -9.06 21.46
N PHE A 36 -15.86 -7.73 21.47
CA PHE A 36 -14.76 -6.80 21.33
C PHE A 36 -13.96 -6.66 22.65
N PRO A 37 -12.67 -6.30 22.62
CA PRO A 37 -11.88 -6.14 23.84
C PRO A 37 -12.45 -5.05 24.77
N LEU A 38 -12.68 -5.40 26.03
CA LEU A 38 -13.31 -4.49 27.02
C LEU A 38 -12.46 -3.25 27.37
N TRP A 39 -11.17 -3.24 27.00
CA TRP A 39 -10.28 -2.09 27.23
C TRP A 39 -10.65 -0.87 26.36
N ILE A 40 -11.29 -1.08 25.20
CA ILE A 40 -11.69 0.01 24.29
C ILE A 40 -12.90 0.80 24.82
N PRO A 41 -14.03 0.17 25.19
CA PRO A 41 -15.15 0.90 25.79
C PRO A 41 -14.80 1.51 27.16
N THR A 42 -13.89 0.91 27.93
CA THR A 42 -13.38 1.51 29.17
C THR A 42 -12.51 2.75 28.90
N LEU A 43 -11.61 2.71 27.91
CA LEU A 43 -10.84 3.88 27.49
C LEU A 43 -11.75 5.01 26.99
N ILE A 44 -12.76 4.71 26.17
CA ILE A 44 -13.77 5.67 25.69
C ILE A 44 -14.52 6.29 26.86
N THR A 45 -14.92 5.49 27.85
CA THR A 45 -15.60 5.98 29.06
C THR A 45 -14.70 6.93 29.86
N LEU A 46 -13.41 6.60 29.99
CA LEU A 46 -12.42 7.41 30.71
C LEU A 46 -12.13 8.71 29.97
N LEU A 47 -12.04 8.68 28.64
CA LEU A 47 -11.77 9.83 27.78
C LEU A 47 -12.98 10.78 27.71
N VAL A 48 -14.20 10.24 27.60
CA VAL A 48 -15.45 11.03 27.71
C VAL A 48 -15.56 11.64 29.11
N GLY A 49 -15.25 10.88 30.16
CA GLY A 49 -15.19 11.37 31.54
C GLY A 49 -14.18 12.50 31.71
N LEU A 50 -12.98 12.36 31.15
CA LEU A 50 -11.92 13.38 31.16
C LEU A 50 -12.33 14.63 30.40
N VAL A 51 -12.92 14.48 29.21
CA VAL A 51 -13.41 15.61 28.41
C VAL A 51 -14.53 16.34 29.13
N ILE A 52 -15.46 15.63 29.79
CA ILE A 52 -16.49 16.25 30.63
C ILE A 52 -15.85 17.00 31.80
N LEU A 53 -14.89 16.39 32.50
CA LEU A 53 -14.14 17.01 33.59
C LEU A 53 -13.39 18.26 33.11
N LEU A 54 -12.82 18.22 31.92
CA LEU A 54 -12.06 19.32 31.31
C LEU A 54 -13.00 20.43 30.81
N ILE A 55 -14.17 20.11 30.25
CA ILE A 55 -15.19 21.10 29.90
C ILE A 55 -15.72 21.80 31.17
N VAL A 56 -16.06 21.04 32.21
CA VAL A 56 -16.51 21.59 33.50
C VAL A 56 -15.39 22.37 34.19
N GLY A 57 -14.17 21.85 34.14
CA GLY A 57 -12.96 22.45 34.69
C GLY A 57 -12.61 23.77 33.99
N VAL A 58 -12.59 23.79 32.65
CA VAL A 58 -12.38 24.98 31.83
C VAL A 58 -13.52 25.97 32.00
N ALA A 59 -14.78 25.54 32.09
CA ALA A 59 -15.90 26.44 32.38
C ALA A 59 -15.72 27.13 33.75
N LYS A 60 -15.36 26.37 34.79
CA LYS A 60 -15.08 26.93 36.13
C LYS A 60 -13.80 27.76 36.19
N LEU A 61 -12.76 27.39 35.44
CA LEU A 61 -11.51 28.13 35.34
C LEU A 61 -11.69 29.43 34.55
N LYS A 62 -12.48 29.42 33.47
CA LYS A 62 -12.81 30.60 32.68
C LYS A 62 -13.66 31.58 33.48
N GLU A 63 -14.61 31.08 34.29
CA GLU A 63 -15.39 31.90 35.23
C GLU A 63 -14.53 32.50 36.36
N ARG A 64 -13.47 31.81 36.79
CA ARG A 64 -12.51 32.30 37.79
C ARG A 64 -11.42 33.21 37.22
N ARG A 65 -10.99 32.99 35.98
CA ARG A 65 -9.99 33.80 35.27
C ARG A 65 -10.59 35.08 34.72
N SER A 66 -11.80 35.07 34.16
CA SER A 66 -12.45 36.29 33.65
C SER A 66 -12.65 37.35 34.74
N ALA A 67 -12.89 36.96 36.00
CA ALA A 67 -12.98 37.88 37.12
C ALA A 67 -11.62 38.55 37.47
N ARG A 68 -10.50 37.85 37.27
CA ARG A 68 -9.14 38.32 37.62
C ARG A 68 -8.41 38.98 36.45
N GLU A 69 -8.63 38.50 35.22
CA GLU A 69 -8.10 39.10 34.00
C GLU A 69 -8.83 40.39 33.65
N LEU A 70 -10.12 40.53 33.97
CA LEU A 70 -10.82 41.81 33.82
C LEU A 70 -10.17 42.90 34.67
N GLU A 71 -9.71 42.55 35.88
CA GLU A 71 -9.02 43.46 36.81
C GLU A 71 -7.61 43.84 36.33
N LYS A 72 -6.87 42.88 35.77
CA LYS A 72 -5.54 43.13 35.17
C LYS A 72 -5.61 43.84 33.82
N ALA A 73 -6.58 43.52 32.97
CA ALA A 73 -6.83 44.20 31.70
C ALA A 73 -7.31 45.65 31.93
N LEU A 74 -8.11 45.89 32.97
CA LEU A 74 -8.48 47.24 33.44
C LEU A 74 -7.26 48.12 33.73
N GLN A 75 -6.24 47.57 34.40
CA GLN A 75 -5.03 48.33 34.76
C GLN A 75 -4.03 48.43 33.60
N ALA A 76 -3.85 47.37 32.82
CA ALA A 76 -2.90 47.34 31.71
C ALA A 76 -3.36 48.18 30.52
N GLN A 77 -4.66 48.18 30.21
CA GLN A 77 -5.19 48.87 29.03
C GLN A 77 -5.56 50.33 29.30
N ALA A 78 -5.88 50.69 30.55
CA ALA A 78 -5.98 52.10 30.96
C ALA A 78 -4.65 52.86 30.78
N ALA A 79 -3.53 52.17 30.95
CA ALA A 79 -2.20 52.72 30.67
C ALA A 79 -1.88 52.79 29.16
N GLU A 80 -2.43 51.89 28.35
CA GLU A 80 -2.13 51.78 26.91
C GLU A 80 -3.03 52.67 26.04
N GLN A 81 -4.33 52.79 26.34
CA GLN A 81 -5.25 53.69 25.63
C GLN A 81 -5.03 55.16 25.98
N ALA A 82 -4.54 55.46 27.19
CA ALA A 82 -4.04 56.79 27.54
C ALA A 82 -2.77 57.15 26.76
N ALA A 83 -2.04 56.17 26.21
CA ALA A 83 -0.83 56.42 25.42
C ALA A 83 -1.10 56.58 23.91
N SER A 84 -2.26 56.14 23.40
CA SER A 84 -2.57 56.07 21.95
C SER A 84 -3.62 57.07 21.45
N ALA A 85 -4.30 57.82 22.33
CA ALA A 85 -5.29 58.84 21.95
C ALA A 85 -4.64 60.24 21.77
N ARG A 86 -5.27 61.17 21.05
CA ARG A 86 -4.80 62.56 20.96
C ARG A 86 -4.77 63.22 22.36
N PRO A 87 -3.81 64.12 22.67
CA PRO A 87 -3.62 64.67 24.03
C PRO A 87 -4.80 65.44 24.62
N ASP A 88 -5.69 65.96 23.77
CA ASP A 88 -6.92 66.68 24.11
C ASP A 88 -8.05 65.75 24.60
N LEU A 89 -8.17 64.55 24.03
CA LEU A 89 -9.25 63.58 24.34
C LEU A 89 -8.91 62.61 25.49
N GLN A 90 -7.65 62.52 25.89
CA GLN A 90 -7.19 61.61 26.97
C GLN A 90 -7.77 61.96 28.34
N HIS A 91 -7.90 63.25 28.64
CA HIS A 91 -8.39 63.72 29.94
C HIS A 91 -9.87 63.39 30.14
N GLU A 92 -10.69 63.60 29.11
CA GLU A 92 -12.15 63.39 29.16
C GLU A 92 -12.51 61.90 29.22
N ILE A 93 -11.85 61.06 28.42
CA ILE A 93 -12.03 59.60 28.47
C ILE A 93 -11.60 59.03 29.83
N ALA A 94 -10.50 59.53 30.41
CA ALA A 94 -10.02 59.10 31.71
C ALA A 94 -10.99 59.49 32.85
N GLU A 95 -11.57 60.69 32.80
CA GLU A 95 -12.61 61.12 33.76
C GLU A 95 -13.85 60.23 33.66
N MET A 96 -14.36 59.96 32.45
CA MET A 96 -15.50 59.04 32.25
C MET A 96 -15.20 57.62 32.75
N GLN A 97 -13.98 57.12 32.52
CA GLN A 97 -13.54 55.81 33.02
C GLN A 97 -13.46 55.77 34.55
N ALA A 98 -12.99 56.85 35.19
CA ALA A 98 -12.92 56.96 36.64
C ALA A 98 -14.32 56.97 37.28
N GLU A 99 -15.27 57.70 36.68
CA GLU A 99 -16.67 57.71 37.12
C GLU A 99 -17.34 56.34 36.93
N PHE A 100 -17.09 55.68 35.80
CA PHE A 100 -17.53 54.31 35.55
C PHE A 100 -17.01 53.33 36.62
N GLN A 101 -15.71 53.38 36.94
CA GLN A 101 -15.12 52.51 37.97
C GLN A 101 -15.70 52.77 39.37
N LYS A 102 -15.99 54.04 39.68
CA LYS A 102 -16.64 54.44 40.94
C LYS A 102 -18.08 53.90 41.03
N ALA A 103 -18.85 53.97 39.94
CA ALA A 103 -20.20 53.39 39.88
C ALA A 103 -20.18 51.86 39.99
N VAL A 104 -19.26 51.19 39.29
CA VAL A 104 -19.12 49.72 39.33
C VAL A 104 -18.65 49.21 40.68
N SER A 105 -17.72 49.92 41.34
CA SER A 105 -17.28 49.56 42.70
C SER A 105 -18.41 49.70 43.71
N ALA A 106 -19.20 50.79 43.65
CA ALA A 106 -20.39 50.95 44.48
C ALA A 106 -21.40 49.79 44.33
N LEU A 107 -21.63 49.32 43.10
CA LEU A 107 -22.46 48.14 42.78
C LEU A 107 -21.92 46.83 43.40
N LYS A 108 -20.60 46.60 43.33
CA LYS A 108 -19.92 45.39 43.85
C LYS A 108 -19.98 45.28 45.38
N THR A 109 -19.99 46.40 46.11
CA THR A 109 -20.08 46.42 47.59
C THR A 109 -21.49 46.21 48.15
N SER A 110 -22.53 46.21 47.31
CA SER A 110 -23.93 46.08 47.76
C SER A 110 -24.32 44.64 48.12
N LYS A 111 -25.23 44.46 49.10
CA LYS A 111 -25.75 43.14 49.55
C LYS A 111 -26.41 42.30 48.45
N LYS A 112 -26.84 42.91 47.33
CA LYS A 112 -27.42 42.21 46.16
C LYS A 112 -26.36 41.87 45.08
N GLY A 113 -25.13 42.38 45.20
CA GLY A 113 -24.07 42.25 44.20
C GLY A 113 -23.00 41.24 44.59
N GLY A 114 -23.24 39.94 44.37
CA GLY A 114 -22.18 38.93 44.42
C GLY A 114 -21.20 39.03 43.23
N LYS A 115 -20.49 37.94 42.90
CA LYS A 115 -19.52 37.86 41.78
C LYS A 115 -20.07 38.22 40.37
N LYS A 116 -21.38 38.47 40.23
CA LYS A 116 -22.08 38.98 39.03
C LYS A 116 -22.73 40.36 39.23
N ALA A 117 -22.23 41.18 40.16
CA ALA A 117 -22.79 42.49 40.52
C ALA A 117 -23.06 43.39 39.31
N LEU A 118 -22.20 43.32 38.29
CA LEU A 118 -22.35 44.08 37.06
C LEU A 118 -23.65 43.77 36.30
N TYR A 119 -24.24 42.58 36.40
CA TYR A 119 -25.49 42.19 35.71
C TYR A 119 -26.72 42.17 36.63
N ALA A 120 -26.58 42.61 37.89
CA ALA A 120 -27.66 42.54 38.87
C ALA A 120 -28.79 43.56 38.62
N LEU A 121 -28.50 44.69 37.95
CA LEU A 121 -29.46 45.73 37.58
C LEU A 121 -29.45 45.98 36.07
N PRO A 122 -30.59 46.17 35.39
CA PRO A 122 -30.65 46.59 33.99
C PRO A 122 -30.11 48.02 33.78
N TRP A 123 -29.53 48.28 32.60
CA TRP A 123 -28.94 49.57 32.21
C TRP A 123 -29.72 50.19 31.06
N TYR A 124 -30.13 51.45 31.20
CA TYR A 124 -30.86 52.20 30.18
C TYR A 124 -30.10 53.48 29.83
N ALA A 125 -30.19 53.93 28.58
CA ALA A 125 -29.71 55.25 28.18
C ALA A 125 -30.89 56.17 27.87
N ILE A 126 -30.86 57.43 28.31
CA ILE A 126 -31.84 58.45 27.93
C ILE A 126 -31.17 59.46 26.99
N ILE A 127 -31.75 59.62 25.79
CA ILE A 127 -31.23 60.47 24.72
C ILE A 127 -32.28 61.49 24.30
N GLY A 128 -31.84 62.68 23.90
CA GLY A 128 -32.71 63.73 23.38
C GLY A 128 -32.05 65.10 23.38
N PRO A 129 -32.67 66.11 22.75
CA PRO A 129 -32.11 67.46 22.62
C PRO A 129 -31.70 68.10 23.94
N PRO A 130 -30.75 69.06 23.94
CA PRO A 130 -30.47 69.86 25.12
C PRO A 130 -31.73 70.61 25.59
N GLY A 131 -31.92 70.69 26.91
CA GLY A 131 -33.05 71.42 27.49
C GLY A 131 -34.42 70.73 27.40
N CYS A 132 -34.56 69.52 26.83
CA CYS A 132 -35.85 68.82 26.78
C CYS A 132 -36.33 68.33 28.16
N GLY A 133 -35.48 68.34 29.19
CA GLY A 133 -35.87 68.02 30.57
C GLY A 133 -35.51 66.60 31.05
N LYS A 134 -34.56 65.91 30.42
CA LYS A 134 -34.07 64.56 30.81
C LYS A 134 -33.69 64.47 32.30
N SER A 135 -32.71 65.26 32.72
CA SER A 135 -32.22 65.25 34.11
C SER A 135 -33.26 65.75 35.10
N THR A 136 -34.19 66.60 34.66
CA THR A 136 -35.33 67.07 35.48
C THR A 136 -36.35 65.96 35.68
N ALA A 137 -36.68 65.21 34.62
CA ALA A 137 -37.55 64.05 34.67
C ALA A 137 -36.98 62.95 35.57
N LEU A 138 -35.66 62.71 35.53
CA LEU A 138 -34.99 61.75 36.42
C LEU A 138 -34.99 62.19 37.88
N ARG A 139 -34.62 63.44 38.18
CA ARG A 139 -34.63 63.99 39.56
C ARG A 139 -36.00 63.95 40.20
N ASN A 140 -37.03 64.31 39.44
CA ASN A 140 -38.40 64.42 39.93
C ASN A 140 -39.25 63.16 39.62
N SER A 141 -38.62 62.06 39.20
CA SER A 141 -39.29 60.78 38.89
C SER A 141 -39.91 60.10 40.11
N GLY A 142 -39.48 60.45 41.33
CA GLY A 142 -39.89 59.76 42.56
C GLY A 142 -39.22 58.40 42.75
N LEU A 143 -38.22 58.05 41.94
CA LEU A 143 -37.36 56.88 42.13
C LEU A 143 -36.44 57.06 43.35
N GLN A 144 -36.10 55.95 44.01
CA GLN A 144 -35.14 55.96 45.13
C GLN A 144 -33.71 55.82 44.60
N PHE A 145 -32.86 56.79 44.94
CA PHE A 145 -31.45 56.82 44.55
C PHE A 145 -30.54 56.70 45.79
N PRO A 146 -30.28 55.49 46.27
CA PRO A 146 -29.60 55.25 47.55
C PRO A 146 -28.11 55.65 47.57
N TYR A 147 -27.50 55.93 46.42
CA TYR A 147 -26.09 56.31 46.28
C TYR A 147 -25.88 57.81 46.00
N LEU A 148 -26.90 58.65 46.17
CA LEU A 148 -26.74 60.10 46.08
C LEU A 148 -25.88 60.62 47.23
N SER A 149 -24.84 61.39 46.90
CA SER A 149 -24.09 62.19 47.88
C SER A 149 -25.04 63.09 48.69
N ALA A 150 -24.69 63.35 49.95
CA ALA A 150 -25.48 64.11 50.93
C ALA A 150 -25.80 65.58 50.54
N SER A 151 -25.40 66.05 49.36
CA SER A 151 -25.71 67.40 48.84
C SER A 151 -26.86 67.45 47.83
N GLY A 152 -27.67 66.39 47.68
CA GLY A 152 -28.92 66.45 46.91
C GLY A 152 -28.75 66.81 45.42
N GLY A 153 -28.28 65.86 44.62
CA GLY A 153 -28.24 65.95 43.17
C GLY A 153 -27.07 65.18 42.58
N GLY A 154 -27.25 64.63 41.37
CA GLY A 154 -26.13 64.18 40.53
C GLY A 154 -25.00 65.20 40.57
N VAL A 155 -23.76 64.71 40.56
CA VAL A 155 -22.54 65.53 40.66
C VAL A 155 -22.68 66.72 39.72
N ARG A 156 -22.92 67.91 40.30
CA ARG A 156 -23.44 69.05 39.55
C ARG A 156 -22.27 69.81 38.93
N GLY A 157 -22.22 69.83 37.61
CA GLY A 157 -21.77 71.01 36.87
C GLY A 157 -22.92 72.02 36.82
N LEU A 158 -22.77 73.18 37.45
CA LEU A 158 -23.67 74.33 37.28
C LEU A 158 -23.43 74.92 35.87
N GLY A 159 -23.90 74.22 34.84
CA GLY A 159 -23.66 74.58 33.44
C GLY A 159 -23.72 73.38 32.50
N GLY A 160 -24.91 72.80 32.32
CA GLY A 160 -25.15 71.67 31.41
C GLY A 160 -24.50 70.34 31.84
N THR A 161 -25.15 69.22 31.54
CA THR A 161 -24.50 67.89 31.58
C THR A 161 -23.46 67.88 30.46
N ARG A 162 -22.17 67.94 30.79
CA ARG A 162 -21.08 67.95 29.79
C ARG A 162 -20.75 66.54 29.31
N ASN A 163 -20.49 65.56 30.19
CA ASN A 163 -19.89 64.27 29.77
C ASN A 163 -20.74 63.00 29.97
N CYS A 164 -21.89 63.02 30.68
CA CYS A 164 -22.85 61.92 30.99
C CYS A 164 -23.04 61.72 32.50
N ASP A 165 -24.28 61.79 32.97
CA ASP A 165 -24.60 61.57 34.38
C ASP A 165 -25.08 60.13 34.63
N TRP A 166 -24.53 59.50 35.67
CA TRP A 166 -24.89 58.14 36.08
C TRP A 166 -25.96 58.15 37.18
N TRP A 167 -27.17 57.72 36.84
CA TRP A 167 -28.30 57.67 37.77
C TRP A 167 -28.55 56.23 38.24
N MET A 168 -28.20 55.93 39.49
CA MET A 168 -28.32 54.59 40.08
C MET A 168 -29.51 54.48 41.03
N THR A 169 -30.50 53.65 40.68
CA THR A 169 -31.66 53.36 41.53
C THR A 169 -31.51 51.99 42.21
N SER A 170 -32.49 51.63 43.06
CA SER A 170 -32.61 50.27 43.61
C SER A 170 -32.91 49.20 42.56
N GLU A 171 -33.34 49.59 41.36
CA GLU A 171 -33.91 48.70 40.34
C GLU A 171 -33.21 48.78 38.97
N ALA A 172 -32.51 49.87 38.65
CA ALA A 172 -31.84 50.06 37.35
C ALA A 172 -30.72 51.11 37.42
N VAL A 173 -29.86 51.12 36.40
CA VAL A 173 -28.90 52.19 36.12
C VAL A 173 -29.38 52.95 34.88
N ILE A 174 -29.47 54.27 34.94
CA ILE A 174 -29.82 55.12 33.81
C ILE A 174 -28.63 56.03 33.47
N LEU A 175 -28.22 56.02 32.21
CA LEU A 175 -27.18 56.87 31.63
C LEU A 175 -27.86 58.09 31.03
N ASP A 176 -27.67 59.26 31.62
CA ASP A 176 -28.19 60.52 31.09
C ASP A 176 -27.15 61.17 30.20
N THR A 177 -27.36 61.05 28.89
CA THR A 177 -26.44 61.57 27.88
C THR A 177 -26.50 63.09 27.84
N ALA A 178 -25.33 63.73 27.79
CA ALA A 178 -25.22 65.17 27.54
C ALA A 178 -25.96 65.55 26.25
N GLY A 179 -26.64 66.70 26.24
CA GLY A 179 -27.36 67.18 25.05
C GLY A 179 -26.45 67.40 23.84
N ARG A 180 -25.15 67.66 24.07
CA ARG A 180 -24.14 67.90 23.00
C ARG A 180 -24.01 66.73 22.04
N TRP A 181 -24.13 65.49 22.54
CA TRP A 181 -24.07 64.29 21.72
C TRP A 181 -25.28 64.10 20.80
N THR A 182 -26.28 64.99 20.85
CA THR A 182 -27.39 65.02 19.89
C THR A 182 -27.29 66.16 18.87
N SER A 183 -26.32 67.07 18.99
CA SER A 183 -26.29 68.33 18.23
C SER A 183 -24.95 68.70 17.58
N GLU A 184 -23.81 68.17 18.02
CA GLU A 184 -22.47 68.48 17.46
C GLU A 184 -21.73 67.21 17.02
N ASP A 185 -21.02 67.27 15.89
CA ASP A 185 -20.26 66.14 15.29
C ASP A 185 -18.82 66.01 15.82
N GLU A 186 -18.31 67.03 16.51
CA GLU A 186 -16.90 67.09 16.97
C GLU A 186 -16.57 66.08 18.08
N ASP A 187 -17.56 65.57 18.81
CA ASP A 187 -17.40 64.65 19.96
C ASP A 187 -17.76 63.17 19.64
N HIS A 188 -17.89 62.81 18.36
CA HIS A 188 -18.38 61.47 17.96
C HIS A 188 -17.46 60.31 18.41
N ASP A 189 -16.14 60.50 18.34
CA ASP A 189 -15.16 59.48 18.74
C ASP A 189 -15.13 59.25 20.26
N GLU A 190 -15.35 60.30 21.06
CA GLU A 190 -15.47 60.23 22.52
C GLU A 190 -16.66 59.32 22.90
N TRP A 191 -17.80 59.55 22.25
CA TRP A 191 -19.03 58.76 22.46
C TRP A 191 -18.87 57.29 22.06
N LEU A 192 -18.26 57.00 20.90
CA LEU A 192 -18.00 55.61 20.48
C LEU A 192 -17.03 54.89 21.43
N GLY A 193 -15.98 55.57 21.88
CA GLY A 193 -15.04 55.04 22.87
C GLY A 193 -15.71 54.69 24.20
N PHE A 194 -16.66 55.51 24.64
CA PHE A 194 -17.50 55.23 25.80
C PHE A 194 -18.42 54.02 25.60
N LEU A 195 -19.06 53.88 24.44
CA LEU A 195 -19.90 52.71 24.13
C LEU A 195 -19.06 51.42 24.09
N ASP A 196 -17.84 51.48 23.56
CA ASP A 196 -16.89 50.37 23.59
C ASP A 196 -16.51 49.96 25.01
N LEU A 197 -16.35 50.94 25.91
CA LEU A 197 -16.12 50.68 27.32
C LEU A 197 -17.27 49.88 27.93
N ILE A 198 -18.52 50.28 27.68
CA ILE A 198 -19.72 49.55 28.14
C ILE A 198 -19.76 48.14 27.53
N LYS A 199 -19.46 47.99 26.23
CA LYS A 199 -19.40 46.68 25.56
C LYS A 199 -18.35 45.76 26.18
N ARG A 200 -17.20 46.27 26.59
CA ARG A 200 -16.14 45.49 27.25
C ARG A 200 -16.53 45.05 28.66
N PHE A 201 -17.14 45.93 29.45
CA PHE A 201 -17.52 45.61 30.84
C PHE A 201 -18.81 44.81 30.97
N ARG A 202 -19.74 44.96 30.02
CA ARG A 202 -21.00 44.22 29.97
C ARG A 202 -21.19 43.50 28.63
N PRO A 203 -20.27 42.60 28.22
CA PRO A 203 -20.25 42.02 26.86
C PRO A 203 -21.50 41.22 26.48
N GLN A 204 -22.25 40.72 27.47
CA GLN A 204 -23.45 39.93 27.17
C GLN A 204 -24.71 40.75 26.87
N LYS A 205 -24.91 41.85 27.59
CA LYS A 205 -26.04 42.79 27.49
C LYS A 205 -25.54 44.19 27.91
N PRO A 206 -24.85 44.92 27.01
CA PRO A 206 -24.34 46.26 27.29
C PRO A 206 -25.43 47.22 27.81
N LEU A 207 -26.56 47.31 27.09
CA LEU A 207 -27.77 48.06 27.47
C LEU A 207 -29.02 47.17 27.38
N ASN A 208 -30.04 47.52 28.16
CA ASN A 208 -31.34 46.83 28.24
C ASN A 208 -32.45 47.59 27.51
N GLY A 209 -32.27 48.89 27.22
CA GLY A 209 -33.20 49.70 26.44
C GLY A 209 -32.75 51.16 26.36
N MET A 210 -33.44 51.95 25.54
CA MET A 210 -33.19 53.39 25.39
C MET A 210 -34.47 54.22 25.57
N ILE A 211 -34.35 55.43 26.10
CA ILE A 211 -35.46 56.36 26.27
C ILE A 211 -35.19 57.58 25.38
N ALA A 212 -36.04 57.81 24.40
CA ALA A 212 -35.98 58.99 23.52
C ALA A 212 -36.86 60.09 24.12
N ALA A 213 -36.24 61.08 24.76
CA ALA A 213 -36.92 62.16 25.46
C ALA A 213 -36.99 63.44 24.61
N VAL A 214 -38.20 63.94 24.37
CA VAL A 214 -38.44 65.14 23.56
C VAL A 214 -39.46 66.04 24.24
N SER A 215 -39.21 67.35 24.26
CA SER A 215 -40.16 68.31 24.84
C SER A 215 -41.37 68.45 23.93
N ILE A 216 -42.57 68.43 24.50
CA ILE A 216 -43.82 68.58 23.74
C ILE A 216 -43.86 69.91 22.98
N GLY A 217 -43.24 70.96 23.51
CA GLY A 217 -43.17 72.27 22.87
C GLY A 217 -42.28 72.27 21.63
N ASP A 218 -41.30 71.37 21.56
CA ASP A 218 -40.34 71.28 20.44
C ASP A 218 -40.95 70.57 19.23
N VAL A 219 -42.03 69.79 19.44
CA VAL A 219 -42.71 69.00 18.40
C VAL A 219 -44.11 69.54 18.11
N GLY A 220 -44.88 69.86 19.14
CA GLY A 220 -46.31 70.14 19.04
C GLY A 220 -46.68 71.38 18.21
N GLY A 221 -45.78 72.37 18.12
CA GLY A 221 -45.96 73.59 17.33
C GLY A 221 -44.93 73.81 16.22
N ALA A 222 -44.03 72.86 15.98
CA ALA A 222 -42.97 72.96 14.98
C ALA A 222 -43.51 72.67 13.55
N ARG A 223 -42.75 73.08 12.53
CA ARG A 223 -43.05 72.71 11.14
C ARG A 223 -42.77 71.22 10.93
N GLU A 224 -43.49 70.58 10.02
CA GLU A 224 -43.33 69.15 9.69
C GLU A 224 -41.87 68.79 9.36
N ASP A 225 -41.18 69.62 8.57
CA ASP A 225 -39.76 69.44 8.23
C ASP A 225 -38.85 69.46 9.47
N ASP A 226 -39.11 70.34 10.44
CA ASP A 226 -38.32 70.48 11.65
C ASP A 226 -38.53 69.26 12.56
N VAL A 227 -39.76 68.75 12.63
CA VAL A 227 -40.12 67.52 13.35
C VAL A 227 -39.42 66.31 12.74
N ALA A 228 -39.44 66.18 11.41
CA ALA A 228 -38.75 65.12 10.70
C ALA A 228 -37.22 65.15 10.92
N GLN A 229 -36.61 66.34 10.85
CA GLN A 229 -35.18 66.52 11.13
C GLN A 229 -34.81 66.17 12.58
N LEU A 230 -35.67 66.54 13.54
CA LEU A 230 -35.47 66.18 14.93
C LEU A 230 -35.55 64.66 15.15
N ALA A 231 -36.54 63.99 14.55
CA ALA A 231 -36.69 62.54 14.62
C ALA A 231 -35.48 61.80 14.00
N ARG A 232 -34.99 62.26 12.84
CA ARG A 232 -33.82 61.67 12.17
C ARG A 232 -32.54 61.79 12.99
N ARG A 233 -32.27 62.96 13.58
CA ARG A 233 -31.10 63.16 14.47
C ARG A 233 -31.11 62.22 15.67
N ILE A 234 -32.27 62.05 16.32
CA ILE A 234 -32.40 61.10 17.43
C ILE A 234 -32.24 59.66 16.93
N ARG A 235 -32.79 59.33 15.75
CA ARG A 235 -32.64 58.01 15.14
C ARG A 235 -31.18 57.67 14.82
N GLU A 236 -30.43 58.58 14.22
CA GLU A 236 -29.00 58.38 13.92
C GLU A 236 -28.22 57.99 15.17
N ARG A 237 -28.47 58.66 16.29
CA ARG A 237 -27.81 58.31 17.55
C ARG A 237 -28.26 56.98 18.13
N ILE A 238 -29.52 56.57 17.94
CA ILE A 238 -29.97 55.22 18.32
C ILE A 238 -29.26 54.17 17.45
N ASP A 239 -29.15 54.41 16.14
CA ASP A 239 -28.47 53.51 15.20
C ASP A 239 -27.00 53.34 15.55
N GLU A 240 -26.30 54.42 15.93
CA GLU A 240 -24.92 54.37 16.41
C GLU A 240 -24.76 53.46 17.64
N VAL A 241 -25.64 53.64 18.63
CA VAL A 241 -25.64 52.82 19.85
C VAL A 241 -25.90 51.34 19.51
N GLN A 242 -26.88 51.06 18.66
CA GLN A 242 -27.22 49.69 18.26
C GLN A 242 -26.11 49.02 17.45
N ALA A 243 -25.47 49.75 16.53
CA ALA A 243 -24.37 49.26 15.71
C ALA A 243 -23.14 48.95 16.58
N GLN A 244 -22.71 49.93 17.40
CA GLN A 244 -21.49 49.79 18.21
C GLN A 244 -21.65 48.69 19.26
N LEU A 245 -22.81 48.60 19.92
CA LEU A 245 -23.08 47.58 20.93
C LEU A 245 -23.53 46.24 20.34
N SER A 246 -23.86 46.20 19.04
CA SER A 246 -24.38 45.02 18.32
C SER A 246 -25.66 44.45 18.96
N LEU A 247 -26.60 45.35 19.29
CA LEU A 247 -27.85 45.06 19.98
C LEU A 247 -29.06 45.61 19.21
N SER A 248 -30.20 44.91 19.29
CA SER A 248 -31.50 45.50 18.99
C SER A 248 -32.16 45.89 20.31
N LEU A 249 -32.39 47.20 20.49
CA LEU A 249 -32.85 47.79 21.75
C LEU A 249 -34.31 48.20 21.68
N PRO A 250 -35.11 47.94 22.74
CA PRO A 250 -36.41 48.58 22.91
C PRO A 250 -36.22 50.07 23.20
N VAL A 251 -36.94 50.92 22.46
CA VAL A 251 -36.92 52.37 22.62
C VAL A 251 -38.28 52.86 23.13
N TYR A 252 -38.24 53.64 24.21
CA TYR A 252 -39.41 54.28 24.83
C TYR A 252 -39.42 55.76 24.47
N VAL A 253 -40.47 56.25 23.82
CA VAL A 253 -40.61 57.68 23.51
C VAL A 253 -41.22 58.38 24.72
N LEU A 254 -40.56 59.42 25.20
CA LEU A 254 -40.96 60.21 26.35
C LEU A 254 -41.17 61.66 25.92
N PHE A 255 -42.43 62.06 25.77
CA PHE A 255 -42.79 63.46 25.62
C PHE A 255 -42.78 64.13 27.00
N THR A 256 -41.86 65.07 27.18
CA THR A 256 -41.66 65.82 28.42
C THR A 256 -42.30 67.21 28.33
N LYS A 257 -42.38 67.91 29.47
CA LYS A 257 -42.93 69.26 29.58
C LYS A 257 -44.38 69.39 29.12
N CYS A 258 -45.20 68.36 29.31
CA CYS A 258 -46.62 68.39 28.96
C CYS A 258 -47.42 69.48 29.71
N ASP A 259 -46.88 70.01 30.81
CA ASP A 259 -47.40 71.18 31.51
C ASP A 259 -47.38 72.47 30.70
N LEU A 260 -46.61 72.55 29.60
CA LEU A 260 -46.62 73.68 28.67
C LEU A 260 -47.90 73.74 27.83
N ILE A 261 -48.69 72.65 27.77
CA ILE A 261 -49.97 72.65 27.07
C ILE A 261 -51.00 73.37 27.97
N PRO A 262 -51.70 74.40 27.46
CA PRO A 262 -52.75 75.09 28.21
C PRO A 262 -53.79 74.10 28.75
N GLY A 263 -54.05 74.17 30.07
CA GLY A 263 -55.04 73.32 30.75
C GLY A 263 -54.53 71.99 31.30
N PHE A 264 -53.27 71.61 31.07
CA PHE A 264 -52.69 70.39 31.67
C PHE A 264 -52.75 70.42 33.20
N VAL A 265 -52.33 71.54 33.80
CA VAL A 265 -52.24 71.69 35.26
C VAL A 265 -53.62 71.68 35.90
N GLU A 266 -54.59 72.37 35.29
CA GLU A 266 -55.95 72.46 35.78
C GLU A 266 -56.68 71.11 35.65
N THR A 267 -56.35 70.31 34.62
CA THR A 267 -56.96 69.00 34.34
C THR A 267 -56.47 67.89 35.28
N PHE A 268 -55.20 67.94 35.69
CA PHE A 268 -54.57 66.91 36.53
C PHE A 268 -54.24 67.35 37.96
N GLY A 269 -54.43 68.63 38.28
CA GLY A 269 -54.01 69.22 39.56
C GLY A 269 -54.71 68.65 40.80
N ASP A 270 -55.83 67.94 40.63
CA ASP A 270 -56.57 67.22 41.66
C ASP A 270 -55.95 65.88 42.07
N MET A 271 -55.07 65.32 41.24
CA MET A 271 -54.47 64.01 41.47
C MET A 271 -53.62 63.99 42.75
N SER A 272 -53.83 62.96 43.57
CA SER A 272 -52.98 62.63 44.72
C SER A 272 -51.55 62.26 44.28
N LYS A 273 -50.61 62.20 45.23
CA LYS A 273 -49.21 61.81 44.93
C LYS A 273 -49.09 60.44 44.25
N GLN A 274 -49.97 59.50 44.61
CA GLN A 274 -49.98 58.16 44.02
C GLN A 274 -50.55 58.21 42.59
N GLU A 275 -51.67 58.90 42.36
CA GLU A 275 -52.28 59.04 41.04
C GLU A 275 -51.39 59.81 40.07
N ARG A 276 -50.65 60.83 40.54
CA ARG A 276 -49.64 61.52 39.72
C ARG A 276 -48.48 60.60 39.32
N GLY A 277 -48.26 59.50 40.03
CA GLY A 277 -47.21 58.53 39.71
C GLY A 277 -47.56 57.62 38.53
N GLN A 278 -48.84 57.49 38.18
CA GLN A 278 -49.34 56.54 37.18
C GLN A 278 -48.79 56.79 35.78
N VAL A 279 -48.98 55.85 34.86
CA VAL A 279 -48.54 56.01 33.47
C VAL A 279 -49.59 56.78 32.67
N TRP A 280 -49.18 57.82 31.93
CA TRP A 280 -50.00 58.47 30.91
C TRP A 280 -49.37 58.24 29.53
N GLY A 281 -49.95 57.32 28.76
CA GLY A 281 -49.38 56.83 27.50
C GLY A 281 -49.79 55.39 27.21
N PHE A 282 -49.12 54.76 26.25
CA PHE A 282 -49.41 53.39 25.82
C PHE A 282 -48.15 52.60 25.47
N THR A 283 -48.25 51.28 25.63
CA THR A 283 -47.12 50.35 25.62
C THR A 283 -47.37 49.22 24.62
N ARG A 284 -46.45 49.02 23.66
CA ARG A 284 -46.62 48.10 22.52
C ARG A 284 -46.29 46.66 22.86
N ALA A 285 -47.24 45.73 22.70
CA ALA A 285 -47.02 44.31 22.98
C ALA A 285 -45.97 43.67 22.04
N LEU A 286 -45.14 42.76 22.58
CA LEU A 286 -43.97 42.18 21.87
C LEU A 286 -44.30 41.07 20.85
N THR A 287 -45.54 40.57 20.80
CA THR A 287 -45.88 39.28 20.17
C THR A 287 -46.84 39.35 18.98
N LYS A 288 -47.25 40.53 18.51
CA LYS A 288 -48.14 40.66 17.34
C LYS A 288 -47.43 41.31 16.16
N ALA A 289 -47.73 40.82 14.95
CA ALA A 289 -47.50 41.58 13.71
C ALA A 289 -48.23 42.91 13.87
N SER A 290 -47.47 44.00 13.89
CA SER A 290 -47.93 45.30 14.34
C SER A 290 -48.13 46.22 13.16
N ASP A 291 -49.11 47.10 13.27
CA ASP A 291 -49.26 48.28 12.43
C ASP A 291 -47.91 49.04 12.33
N PRO A 292 -47.67 49.75 11.22
CA PRO A 292 -46.55 50.69 11.10
C PRO A 292 -46.46 51.63 12.31
N PRO A 293 -45.26 52.05 12.75
CA PRO A 293 -45.09 52.84 13.98
C PRO A 293 -45.99 54.09 14.10
N GLY A 294 -46.18 54.82 12.99
CA GLY A 294 -47.05 56.00 12.93
C GLY A 294 -48.54 55.66 13.11
N GLU A 295 -49.03 54.61 12.46
CA GLU A 295 -50.42 54.14 12.63
C GLU A 295 -50.67 53.62 14.04
N TYR A 296 -49.71 52.88 14.60
CA TYR A 296 -49.76 52.41 15.98
C TYR A 296 -49.86 53.59 16.96
N PHE A 297 -49.04 54.64 16.76
CA PHE A 297 -49.14 55.86 17.55
C PHE A 297 -50.50 56.53 17.41
N SER A 298 -51.00 56.67 16.17
CA SER A 298 -52.28 57.34 15.89
C SER A 298 -53.44 56.69 16.66
N LYS A 299 -53.55 55.35 16.61
CA LYS A 299 -54.57 54.58 17.33
C LYS A 299 -54.45 54.72 18.85
N GLY A 300 -53.23 54.57 19.39
CA GLY A 300 -52.99 54.72 20.83
C GLY A 300 -53.26 56.14 21.33
N PHE A 301 -52.97 57.15 20.51
CA PHE A 301 -53.24 58.55 20.84
C PHE A 301 -54.75 58.84 20.84
N ASP A 302 -55.52 58.30 19.91
CA ASP A 302 -56.99 58.48 19.88
C ASP A 302 -57.66 57.88 21.14
N GLU A 303 -57.20 56.71 21.58
CA GLU A 303 -57.66 56.12 22.85
C GLU A 303 -57.29 57.01 24.04
N LEU A 304 -56.06 57.52 24.09
CA LEU A 304 -55.59 58.42 25.14
C LEU A 304 -56.40 59.73 25.18
N ALA A 305 -56.66 60.30 24.00
CA ALA A 305 -57.46 61.52 23.84
C ALA A 305 -58.91 61.30 24.29
N SER A 306 -59.52 60.17 23.93
CA SER A 306 -60.87 59.82 24.38
C SER A 306 -60.95 59.69 25.91
N VAL A 307 -59.98 59.01 26.54
CA VAL A 307 -59.90 58.91 28.01
C VAL A 307 -59.75 60.30 28.65
N LEU A 308 -58.97 61.17 28.03
CA LEU A 308 -58.77 62.53 28.49
C LEU A 308 -60.05 63.38 28.37
N GLU A 309 -60.78 63.29 27.26
CA GLU A 309 -62.06 63.99 27.08
C GLU A 309 -63.07 63.62 28.16
N HIS A 310 -63.23 62.33 28.46
CA HIS A 310 -64.10 61.86 29.55
C HIS A 310 -63.66 62.40 30.91
N ARG A 311 -62.35 62.47 31.18
CA ARG A 311 -61.81 63.06 32.41
C ARG A 311 -62.09 64.56 32.48
N SER A 312 -61.87 65.30 31.40
CA SER A 312 -62.11 66.75 31.33
C SER A 312 -63.56 67.09 31.62
N LEU A 313 -64.52 66.31 31.10
CA LEU A 313 -65.96 66.46 31.40
C LEU A 313 -66.23 66.36 32.92
N LYS A 314 -65.69 65.34 33.58
CA LYS A 314 -65.83 65.17 35.03
C LYS A 314 -65.15 66.32 35.79
N ARG A 315 -63.92 66.65 35.42
CA ARG A 315 -63.10 67.68 36.08
C ARG A 315 -63.72 69.07 35.99
N MET A 316 -64.36 69.42 34.88
CA MET A 316 -65.09 70.68 34.73
C MET A 316 -66.24 70.83 35.74
N GLY A 317 -66.91 69.73 36.10
CA GLY A 317 -67.97 69.73 37.11
C GLY A 317 -67.46 69.97 38.53
N GLU A 318 -66.23 69.56 38.82
CA GLU A 318 -65.58 69.67 40.13
C GLU A 318 -64.84 71.01 40.33
N GLU A 319 -64.31 71.60 39.25
CA GLU A 319 -63.58 72.86 39.31
C GLU A 319 -64.51 74.02 39.63
N ARG A 320 -64.13 74.93 40.53
CA ARG A 320 -64.97 76.07 40.95
C ARG A 320 -64.67 77.34 40.19
N LYS A 321 -63.42 77.50 39.73
CA LYS A 321 -62.97 78.71 39.02
C LYS A 321 -63.34 78.60 37.54
N ILE A 322 -64.20 79.52 37.05
CA ILE A 322 -64.63 79.57 35.65
C ILE A 322 -63.44 79.62 34.67
N PRO A 323 -62.39 80.45 34.88
CA PRO A 323 -61.24 80.46 33.98
C PRO A 323 -60.51 79.11 33.90
N ASN A 324 -60.47 78.34 35.00
CA ASN A 324 -59.89 77.00 35.01
C ASN A 324 -60.78 75.99 34.27
N ARG A 325 -62.11 76.14 34.32
CA ARG A 325 -63.03 75.27 33.57
C ARG A 325 -62.83 75.40 32.06
N GLU A 326 -62.59 76.61 31.56
CA GLU A 326 -62.28 76.85 30.15
C GLU A 326 -60.97 76.16 29.74
N LEU A 327 -59.94 76.24 30.60
CA LEU A 327 -58.67 75.56 30.37
C LEU A 327 -58.80 74.02 30.41
N VAL A 328 -59.58 73.47 31.36
CA VAL A 328 -59.87 72.02 31.43
C VAL A 328 -60.66 71.55 30.21
N TYR A 329 -61.62 72.35 29.76
CA TYR A 329 -62.40 72.05 28.54
C TYR A 329 -61.53 72.03 27.30
N GLY A 330 -60.62 73.01 27.17
CA GLY A 330 -59.78 73.23 25.99
C GLY A 330 -58.57 72.29 25.89
N PHE A 331 -58.15 71.67 26.99
CA PHE A 331 -56.94 70.85 27.02
C PHE A 331 -56.97 69.65 26.04
N PRO A 332 -58.04 68.82 25.96
CA PRO A 332 -58.10 67.73 24.99
C PRO A 332 -57.93 68.19 23.53
N GLN A 333 -58.50 69.35 23.15
CA GLN A 333 -58.40 69.88 21.80
C GLN A 333 -57.00 70.42 21.52
N GLN A 334 -56.37 71.11 22.49
CA GLN A 334 -54.99 71.57 22.37
C GLN A 334 -54.02 70.39 22.19
N LEU A 335 -54.23 69.31 22.93
CA LEU A 335 -53.46 68.07 22.75
C LEU A 335 -53.74 67.45 21.38
N GLY A 336 -55.01 67.38 20.96
CA GLY A 336 -55.44 66.82 19.67
C GLY A 336 -54.80 67.49 18.46
N VAL A 337 -54.62 68.81 18.48
CA VAL A 337 -53.93 69.56 17.39
C VAL A 337 -52.49 69.08 17.18
N MET A 338 -51.81 68.65 18.26
CA MET A 338 -50.43 68.18 18.18
C MET A 338 -50.29 66.76 17.61
N LYS A 339 -51.40 66.02 17.44
CA LYS A 339 -51.39 64.60 17.02
C LYS A 339 -50.58 64.38 15.74
N ALA A 340 -50.76 65.23 14.73
CA ALA A 340 -50.10 65.09 13.43
C ALA A 340 -48.58 65.15 13.57
N ASN A 341 -48.05 66.18 14.24
CA ASN A 341 -46.61 66.34 14.46
C ASN A 341 -46.02 65.22 15.33
N LEU A 342 -46.73 64.78 16.37
CA LEU A 342 -46.27 63.67 17.21
C LEU A 342 -46.25 62.35 16.45
N GLN A 343 -47.23 62.13 15.56
CA GLN A 343 -47.28 60.95 14.68
C GLN A 343 -46.10 60.96 13.71
N GLU A 344 -45.82 62.10 13.07
CA GLU A 344 -44.71 62.24 12.13
C GLU A 344 -43.36 62.00 12.80
N PHE A 345 -43.19 62.54 14.01
CA PHE A 345 -42.02 62.30 14.85
C PHE A 345 -41.80 60.79 15.10
N VAL A 346 -42.82 60.07 15.55
CA VAL A 346 -42.72 58.63 15.82
C VAL A 346 -42.52 57.82 14.54
N HIS A 347 -43.16 58.21 13.44
CA HIS A 347 -43.00 57.55 12.14
C HIS A 347 -41.54 57.60 11.68
N HIS A 348 -40.93 58.79 11.64
CA HIS A 348 -39.55 58.96 11.20
C HIS A 348 -38.52 58.36 12.17
N LEU A 349 -38.78 58.38 13.48
CA LEU A 349 -37.88 57.77 14.45
C LEU A 349 -37.77 56.24 14.28
N PHE A 350 -38.85 55.57 13.86
CA PHE A 350 -38.93 54.10 13.77
C PHE A 350 -39.05 53.57 12.34
N LEU A 351 -38.73 54.39 11.34
CA LEU A 351 -38.76 53.97 9.93
C LEU A 351 -37.79 52.79 9.72
N GLU A 352 -38.24 51.80 8.93
CA GLU A 352 -37.45 50.61 8.61
C GLU A 352 -36.26 50.97 7.72
N ASN A 353 -35.10 50.38 8.00
CA ASN A 353 -33.88 50.57 7.23
C ASN A 353 -33.37 49.20 6.73
N VAL A 354 -33.08 49.07 5.43
CA VAL A 354 -32.60 47.82 4.83
C VAL A 354 -31.15 47.53 5.20
N PHE A 355 -30.37 48.57 5.51
CA PHE A 355 -28.92 48.47 5.75
C PHE A 355 -28.54 48.53 7.23
N LYS A 356 -29.47 48.86 8.13
CA LYS A 356 -29.23 49.01 9.57
C LYS A 356 -30.32 48.30 10.37
N GLU A 357 -29.97 47.86 11.58
CA GLU A 357 -30.95 47.33 12.54
C GLU A 357 -32.01 48.40 12.83
N THR A 358 -33.28 47.97 12.95
CA THR A 358 -34.39 48.88 13.24
C THR A 358 -34.72 48.84 14.74
N PRO A 359 -34.77 49.98 15.45
CA PRO A 359 -35.13 50.04 16.86
C PRO A 359 -36.57 49.61 17.08
N LEU A 360 -36.80 48.93 18.19
CA LEU A 360 -38.12 48.42 18.54
C LEU A 360 -38.89 49.49 19.31
N LEU A 361 -39.93 50.08 18.71
CA LEU A 361 -40.87 50.95 19.43
C LEU A 361 -41.55 50.16 20.55
N ARG A 362 -41.25 50.50 21.81
CA ARG A 362 -41.79 49.80 22.98
C ARG A 362 -42.97 50.52 23.62
N GLY A 363 -43.05 51.83 23.50
CA GLY A 363 -44.18 52.63 23.98
C GLY A 363 -43.94 54.12 23.87
N VAL A 364 -45.01 54.88 24.08
CA VAL A 364 -45.03 56.35 24.01
C VAL A 364 -45.71 56.90 25.26
N TYR A 365 -45.06 57.84 25.94
CA TYR A 365 -45.49 58.35 27.26
C TYR A 365 -45.39 59.88 27.32
N PHE A 366 -46.31 60.48 28.07
CA PHE A 366 -46.43 61.93 28.24
C PHE A 366 -46.23 62.29 29.71
N THR A 367 -45.32 63.22 29.99
CA THR A 367 -44.84 63.49 31.36
C THR A 367 -44.52 64.96 31.60
N SER A 368 -44.56 65.35 32.88
CA SER A 368 -44.10 66.66 33.32
C SER A 368 -43.22 66.52 34.55
N GLY A 369 -42.00 67.08 34.47
CA GLY A 369 -40.98 67.00 35.50
C GLY A 369 -40.98 68.16 36.49
N THR A 370 -41.60 69.30 36.19
CA THR A 370 -41.56 70.54 37.00
C THR A 370 -42.78 71.41 36.75
N GLN A 371 -43.26 72.12 37.77
CA GLN A 371 -43.90 73.43 37.60
C GLN A 371 -42.93 74.47 38.16
N GLU A 372 -42.19 75.17 37.31
CA GLU A 372 -41.57 76.43 37.75
C GLU A 372 -42.70 77.45 37.93
N GLY A 373 -42.77 78.07 39.12
CA GLY A 373 -43.69 79.16 39.39
C GLY A 373 -43.57 80.26 38.33
N ARG A 374 -44.72 80.70 37.82
CA ARG A 374 -44.99 81.84 36.92
C ARG A 374 -43.77 82.49 36.22
N PRO A 375 -43.70 82.49 34.87
CA PRO A 375 -42.65 83.17 34.09
C PRO A 375 -42.47 84.68 34.37
N ILE A 376 -43.45 85.31 35.01
CA ILE A 376 -43.44 86.76 35.29
C ILE A 376 -42.35 87.14 36.31
N ASP A 377 -42.00 86.28 37.29
CA ASP A 377 -41.04 86.63 38.35
C ASP A 377 -39.58 86.70 37.88
N ARG A 378 -39.19 85.92 36.86
CA ARG A 378 -37.84 86.03 36.25
C ARG A 378 -37.69 87.31 35.43
N VAL A 379 -38.74 87.71 34.71
CA VAL A 379 -38.76 88.98 33.96
C VAL A 379 -38.83 90.16 34.92
N MET A 380 -39.60 90.08 36.01
CA MET A 380 -39.65 91.11 37.05
C MET A 380 -38.34 91.20 37.84
N SER A 381 -37.66 90.08 38.12
CA SER A 381 -36.35 90.09 38.78
C SER A 381 -35.25 90.63 37.87
N ALA A 382 -35.23 90.24 36.59
CA ALA A 382 -34.30 90.78 35.60
C ALA A 382 -34.58 92.28 35.30
N MET A 383 -35.85 92.71 35.31
CA MET A 383 -36.20 94.14 35.21
C MET A 383 -35.84 94.91 36.49
N ALA A 384 -36.11 94.37 37.69
CA ALA A 384 -35.75 95.01 38.95
C ALA A 384 -34.23 95.18 39.12
N GLU A 385 -33.46 94.21 38.61
CA GLU A 385 -32.00 94.25 38.54
C GLU A 385 -31.51 95.26 37.47
N ALA A 386 -32.17 95.33 36.32
CA ALA A 386 -31.88 96.33 35.28
C ALA A 386 -32.27 97.78 35.67
N PHE A 387 -33.24 97.96 36.57
CA PHE A 387 -33.70 99.28 37.06
C PHE A 387 -33.16 99.64 38.47
N GLY A 388 -32.29 98.83 39.07
CA GLY A 388 -31.55 99.17 40.30
C GLY A 388 -32.40 99.30 41.57
N GLN A 389 -33.54 98.60 41.68
CA GLN A 389 -34.41 98.67 42.87
C GLN A 389 -34.00 97.63 43.95
N PRO A 390 -33.94 98.01 45.24
CA PRO A 390 -33.66 97.05 46.31
C PRO A 390 -34.84 96.09 46.52
N GLN A 391 -34.56 94.78 46.47
CA GLN A 391 -35.54 93.71 46.64
C GLN A 391 -36.11 93.67 48.06
N VAL A 392 -37.43 93.82 48.19
CA VAL A 392 -38.16 93.42 49.40
C VAL A 392 -38.39 91.91 49.33
N GLN A 393 -37.65 91.14 50.11
CA GLN A 393 -37.86 89.70 50.26
C GLN A 393 -39.13 89.43 51.07
N LEU A 394 -40.24 89.16 50.40
CA LEU A 394 -41.36 88.45 51.00
C LEU A 394 -41.05 86.95 51.01
N PRO A 395 -41.36 86.20 52.07
CA PRO A 395 -41.23 84.75 52.06
C PRO A 395 -42.14 84.17 50.98
N ALA A 396 -41.56 83.63 49.91
CA ALA A 396 -42.32 82.89 48.92
C ALA A 396 -42.85 81.60 49.56
N PRO A 397 -44.15 81.28 49.45
CA PRO A 397 -44.65 79.98 49.89
C PRO A 397 -43.90 78.88 49.13
N GLN A 398 -43.30 77.93 49.86
CA GLN A 398 -42.71 76.73 49.27
C GLN A 398 -43.82 75.88 48.63
N VAL A 399 -44.05 76.08 47.34
CA VAL A 399 -44.91 75.19 46.54
C VAL A 399 -44.07 73.93 46.24
N GLU A 400 -44.50 72.79 46.77
CA GLU A 400 -43.90 71.48 46.48
C GLU A 400 -43.87 71.26 44.95
N ALA A 401 -42.69 70.99 44.39
CA ALA A 401 -42.55 70.70 42.96
C ALA A 401 -43.31 69.40 42.62
N LYS A 402 -44.46 69.53 41.96
CA LYS A 402 -45.28 68.38 41.54
C LYS A 402 -44.78 67.82 40.22
N SER A 403 -44.39 66.55 40.20
CA SER A 403 -44.19 65.79 38.97
C SER A 403 -45.44 64.98 38.61
N TYR A 404 -45.64 64.77 37.30
CA TYR A 404 -46.75 64.01 36.74
C TYR A 404 -46.24 62.93 35.79
N PHE A 405 -46.79 61.74 35.97
CA PHE A 405 -46.70 60.56 35.12
C PHE A 405 -45.32 59.93 34.91
N LEU A 406 -44.37 60.18 35.82
CA LEU A 406 -42.99 59.68 35.69
C LEU A 406 -42.71 58.36 36.42
N ARG A 407 -43.14 58.23 37.69
CA ARG A 407 -42.68 57.14 38.59
C ARG A 407 -42.97 55.76 38.03
N ASP A 408 -44.23 55.48 37.73
CA ASP A 408 -44.67 54.14 37.33
C ASP A 408 -44.24 53.83 35.89
N MET A 409 -44.01 54.84 35.04
CA MET A 409 -43.43 54.64 33.70
C MET A 409 -42.03 53.99 33.82
N PHE A 410 -41.17 54.52 34.70
CA PHE A 410 -39.86 53.92 34.93
C PHE A 410 -39.94 52.57 35.66
N ALA A 411 -40.62 52.54 36.82
CA ALA A 411 -40.61 51.39 37.71
C ALA A 411 -41.46 50.20 37.20
N GLU A 412 -42.63 50.47 36.64
CA GLU A 412 -43.60 49.42 36.24
C GLU A 412 -43.49 49.04 34.77
N VAL A 413 -42.91 49.89 33.91
CA VAL A 413 -42.77 49.60 32.47
C VAL A 413 -41.32 49.41 32.08
N VAL A 414 -40.52 50.48 32.09
CA VAL A 414 -39.15 50.45 31.54
C VAL A 414 -38.28 49.41 32.25
N PHE A 415 -38.25 49.41 33.59
CA PHE A 415 -37.38 48.50 34.36
C PHE A 415 -37.85 47.04 34.35
N LYS A 416 -39.17 46.79 34.24
CA LYS A 416 -39.71 45.42 34.13
C LYS A 416 -39.39 44.76 32.79
N ASP A 417 -39.15 45.57 31.76
CA ASP A 417 -38.73 45.12 30.43
C ASP A 417 -37.21 44.80 30.33
N ALA A 418 -36.52 44.61 31.46
CA ALA A 418 -35.08 44.32 31.52
C ALA A 418 -34.60 43.19 30.60
N GLU A 419 -35.45 42.21 30.29
CA GLU A 419 -35.10 41.06 29.46
C GLU A 419 -35.39 41.23 27.96
N VAL A 420 -36.05 42.32 27.55
CA VAL A 420 -36.55 42.53 26.17
C VAL A 420 -35.41 42.78 25.16
N ALA A 421 -34.28 43.36 25.58
CA ALA A 421 -33.12 43.54 24.70
C ALA A 421 -32.55 42.20 24.22
N MET A 422 -32.48 42.05 22.89
CA MET A 422 -31.91 40.88 22.21
C MET A 422 -30.58 41.22 21.56
N ARG A 423 -29.67 40.24 21.49
CA ARG A 423 -28.47 40.35 20.65
C ARG A 423 -28.86 40.32 19.19
N SER A 424 -28.10 41.01 18.33
CA SER A 424 -28.36 40.98 16.90
C SER A 424 -28.36 39.53 16.35
N PRO A 425 -29.22 39.21 15.37
CA PRO A 425 -29.34 37.87 14.79
C PRO A 425 -28.04 37.35 14.16
N GLU A 426 -27.16 38.24 13.69
CA GLU A 426 -25.87 37.89 13.09
C GLU A 426 -24.89 37.25 14.08
N GLU A 427 -24.81 37.77 15.31
CA GLU A 427 -23.91 37.24 16.33
C GLU A 427 -24.41 35.90 16.88
N LEU A 428 -25.73 35.72 16.98
CA LEU A 428 -26.35 34.42 17.34
C LEU A 428 -26.02 33.33 16.30
N LYS A 429 -26.03 33.67 15.01
CA LYS A 429 -25.65 32.76 13.92
C LYS A 429 -24.17 32.37 14.05
N ARG A 430 -23.28 33.33 14.28
CA ARG A 430 -21.83 33.10 14.44
C ARG A 430 -21.48 32.24 15.66
N GLN A 431 -22.22 32.41 16.76
CA GLN A 431 -22.04 31.58 17.94
C GLN A 431 -22.56 30.15 17.71
N ARG A 432 -23.71 29.99 17.05
CA ARG A 432 -24.28 28.68 16.71
C ARG A 432 -23.36 27.87 15.80
N THR A 433 -22.81 28.49 14.75
CA THR A 433 -21.89 27.79 13.82
C THR A 433 -20.63 27.31 14.51
N ARG A 434 -20.00 28.13 15.37
CA ARG A 434 -18.84 27.72 16.18
C ARG A 434 -19.14 26.53 17.09
N THR A 435 -20.33 26.51 17.70
CA THR A 435 -20.73 25.43 18.60
C THR A 435 -21.00 24.13 17.85
N VAL A 436 -21.62 24.22 16.66
CA VAL A 436 -21.85 23.07 15.78
C VAL A 436 -20.54 22.50 15.25
N LEU A 437 -19.60 23.35 14.81
CA LEU A 437 -18.28 22.91 14.34
C LEU A 437 -17.48 22.21 15.45
N ALA A 438 -17.51 22.75 16.67
CA ALA A 438 -16.85 22.10 17.82
C ALA A 438 -17.48 20.74 18.15
N ALA A 439 -18.81 20.63 18.12
CA ALA A 439 -19.50 19.37 18.34
C ALA A 439 -19.20 18.33 17.23
N ALA A 440 -19.14 18.77 15.97
CA ALA A 440 -18.78 17.93 14.83
C ALA A 440 -17.33 17.42 14.93
N ALA A 441 -16.39 18.26 15.35
CA ALA A 441 -14.99 17.88 15.55
C ALA A 441 -14.85 16.81 16.66
N ILE A 442 -15.55 16.97 17.79
CA ILE A 442 -15.55 15.98 18.88
C ILE A 442 -16.17 14.66 18.41
N PHE A 443 -17.26 14.71 17.65
CA PHE A 443 -17.91 13.52 17.10
C PHE A 443 -17.00 12.76 16.13
N LEU A 444 -16.36 13.46 15.18
CA LEU A 444 -15.41 12.85 14.24
C LEU A 444 -14.19 12.26 14.94
N PHE A 445 -13.69 12.92 15.99
CA PHE A 445 -12.58 12.41 16.79
C PHE A 445 -12.97 11.13 17.54
N ALA A 446 -14.16 11.09 18.15
CA ALA A 446 -14.68 9.89 18.82
C ALA A 446 -14.91 8.74 17.83
N LEU A 447 -15.39 9.04 16.61
CA LEU A 447 -15.57 8.06 15.55
C LEU A 447 -14.22 7.50 15.06
N GLY A 448 -13.20 8.34 14.92
CA GLY A 448 -11.86 7.90 14.51
C GLY A 448 -11.19 7.00 15.55
N ILE A 449 -11.24 7.37 16.83
CA ILE A 449 -10.63 6.58 17.93
C ILE A 449 -11.32 5.23 18.12
N SER A 450 -12.63 5.12 17.85
CA SER A 450 -13.37 3.87 18.03
C SER A 450 -13.42 3.02 16.75
N GLY A 451 -13.63 3.65 15.60
CA GLY A 451 -13.82 2.96 14.32
C GLY A 451 -12.55 2.34 13.77
N LEU A 452 -11.41 3.04 13.83
CA LEU A 452 -10.17 2.53 13.25
C LEU A 452 -9.64 1.28 13.98
N PRO A 453 -9.58 1.22 15.33
CA PRO A 453 -9.23 -0.01 16.03
C PRO A 453 -10.25 -1.14 15.83
N ALA A 454 -11.54 -0.82 15.62
CA ALA A 454 -12.57 -1.82 15.33
C ALA A 454 -12.38 -2.50 13.97
N ILE A 455 -12.01 -1.72 12.95
CA ILE A 455 -11.64 -2.27 11.64
C ILE A 455 -10.37 -3.12 11.79
N ALA A 456 -9.35 -2.60 12.48
CA ALA A 456 -8.10 -3.33 12.72
C ALA A 456 -8.33 -4.67 13.43
N TRP A 457 -9.16 -4.70 14.47
CA TRP A 457 -9.50 -5.94 15.18
C TRP A 457 -10.25 -6.94 14.29
N ALA A 458 -11.23 -6.48 13.51
CA ALA A 458 -12.00 -7.35 12.63
C ALA A 458 -11.10 -8.02 11.58
N MET A 459 -10.17 -7.24 10.99
CA MET A 459 -9.21 -7.75 10.02
C MET A 459 -8.18 -8.69 10.65
N ASN A 460 -7.62 -8.33 11.81
CA ASN A 460 -6.71 -9.21 12.54
C ASN A 460 -7.39 -10.53 12.93
N ARG A 461 -8.65 -10.49 13.39
CA ARG A 461 -9.40 -11.68 13.76
C ARG A 461 -9.67 -12.61 12.57
N SER A 462 -10.10 -12.06 11.43
CA SER A 462 -10.32 -12.87 10.22
C SER A 462 -9.01 -13.45 9.69
N TYR A 463 -7.94 -12.64 9.72
CA TYR A 463 -6.60 -13.07 9.31
C TYR A 463 -6.09 -14.23 10.17
N LEU A 464 -6.25 -14.16 11.48
CA LEU A 464 -5.88 -15.22 12.41
C LEU A 464 -6.74 -16.49 12.26
N SER A 465 -8.05 -16.36 11.98
CA SER A 465 -8.90 -17.53 11.74
C SER A 465 -8.52 -18.25 10.45
N GLU A 466 -8.28 -17.52 9.35
CA GLU A 466 -7.85 -18.13 8.09
C GLU A 466 -6.49 -18.82 8.24
N THR A 467 -5.54 -18.19 8.95
CA THR A 467 -4.23 -18.78 9.23
C THR A 467 -4.37 -20.06 10.06
N ARG A 468 -5.28 -20.07 11.03
CA ARG A 468 -5.57 -21.25 11.84
C ARG A 468 -6.17 -22.38 11.00
N ASP A 469 -7.12 -22.08 10.12
CA ASP A 469 -7.73 -23.08 9.24
C ASP A 469 -6.67 -23.73 8.33
N MET A 470 -5.74 -22.92 7.77
CA MET A 470 -4.61 -23.43 6.98
C MET A 470 -3.67 -24.33 7.80
N ILE A 471 -3.40 -24.00 9.06
CA ILE A 471 -2.62 -24.86 9.96
C ILE A 471 -3.37 -26.17 10.24
N ASP A 472 -4.67 -26.11 10.50
CA ASP A 472 -5.50 -27.27 10.81
C ASP A 472 -5.68 -28.19 9.58
N ASP A 473 -5.71 -27.64 8.37
CA ASP A 473 -5.63 -28.39 7.10
C ASP A 473 -4.27 -29.08 6.98
N ALA A 474 -3.17 -28.35 7.10
CA ALA A 474 -1.83 -28.94 7.04
C ALA A 474 -1.57 -30.00 8.12
N ARG A 475 -2.08 -29.82 9.33
CA ARG A 475 -2.00 -30.84 10.39
C ARG A 475 -2.80 -32.10 10.06
N ARG A 476 -3.95 -31.96 9.38
CA ARG A 476 -4.72 -33.10 8.88
C ARG A 476 -3.97 -33.82 7.77
N ASP A 477 -3.34 -33.07 6.87
CA ASP A 477 -2.49 -33.64 5.82
C ASP A 477 -1.29 -34.35 6.43
N ILE A 478 -0.61 -33.77 7.43
CA ILE A 478 0.46 -34.42 8.22
C ILE A 478 -0.02 -35.69 8.95
N ALA A 479 -1.31 -35.83 9.25
CA ALA A 479 -1.85 -37.01 9.93
C ALA A 479 -2.41 -38.10 8.99
N SER A 480 -2.56 -37.83 7.68
CA SER A 480 -3.17 -38.76 6.73
C SER A 480 -2.25 -39.95 6.37
N ASP A 481 -2.76 -41.08 5.91
CA ASP A 481 -1.92 -42.18 5.40
C ASP A 481 -1.53 -41.98 3.90
N GLU A 482 -1.90 -40.84 3.31
CA GLU A 482 -1.83 -40.58 1.86
C GLU A 482 -0.47 -40.05 1.35
N GLN A 483 -0.26 -40.23 0.05
CA GLN A 483 0.95 -40.00 -0.75
C GLN A 483 1.47 -38.54 -0.77
N LEU A 484 2.68 -38.39 -1.33
CA LEU A 484 3.38 -37.13 -1.66
C LEU A 484 2.42 -35.98 -2.02
N LEU A 485 2.49 -34.88 -1.26
CA LEU A 485 1.63 -33.72 -1.52
C LEU A 485 2.07 -32.97 -2.80
N PRO A 486 1.13 -32.54 -3.65
CA PRO A 486 1.43 -31.62 -4.74
C PRO A 486 1.75 -30.22 -4.20
N ALA A 487 2.59 -29.46 -4.91
CA ALA A 487 2.96 -28.11 -4.47
C ALA A 487 1.77 -27.16 -4.31
N SER A 488 0.70 -27.35 -5.08
CA SER A 488 -0.53 -26.56 -5.00
C SER A 488 -1.28 -26.71 -3.66
N ALA A 489 -1.16 -27.87 -2.99
CA ALA A 489 -1.77 -28.09 -1.68
C ALA A 489 -1.02 -27.35 -0.56
N ILE A 490 0.29 -27.17 -0.73
CA ILE A 490 1.18 -26.51 0.24
C ILE A 490 1.18 -24.99 0.04
N GLU A 491 0.85 -24.53 -1.17
CA GLU A 491 0.90 -23.11 -1.56
C GLU A 491 0.16 -22.14 -0.62
N PRO A 492 -1.07 -22.42 -0.12
CA PRO A 492 -1.75 -21.50 0.79
C PRO A 492 -0.97 -21.26 2.08
N LEU A 493 -0.38 -22.33 2.64
CA LEU A 493 0.41 -22.26 3.86
C LEU A 493 1.74 -21.54 3.63
N ARG A 494 2.40 -21.83 2.50
CA ARG A 494 3.62 -21.12 2.08
C ARG A 494 3.37 -19.63 1.92
N ALA A 495 2.34 -19.26 1.17
CA ALA A 495 1.99 -17.86 0.93
C ALA A 495 1.75 -17.11 2.25
N ARG A 496 1.06 -17.76 3.20
CA ARG A 496 0.84 -17.20 4.55
C ARG A 496 2.13 -17.06 5.35
N ALA A 497 3.03 -18.05 5.28
CA ALA A 497 4.32 -17.98 5.95
C ALA A 497 5.20 -16.85 5.40
N MET A 498 5.25 -16.68 4.08
CA MET A 498 6.00 -15.60 3.42
C MET A 498 5.44 -14.21 3.74
N GLU A 499 4.11 -14.06 3.75
CA GLU A 499 3.45 -12.80 4.14
C GLU A 499 3.77 -12.42 5.59
N LEU A 500 3.74 -13.40 6.51
CA LEU A 500 4.09 -13.18 7.91
C LEU A 500 5.58 -12.84 8.10
N GLU A 501 6.47 -13.41 7.28
CA GLU A 501 7.90 -13.08 7.26
C GLU A 501 8.13 -11.64 6.79
N GLU A 502 7.40 -11.20 5.76
CA GLU A 502 7.41 -9.81 5.30
C GLU A 502 6.90 -8.86 6.40
N TYR A 503 5.86 -9.25 7.14
CA TYR A 503 5.34 -8.45 8.26
C TYR A 503 6.30 -8.35 9.45
N GLU A 504 7.16 -9.34 9.69
CA GLU A 504 8.24 -9.25 10.68
C GLU A 504 9.35 -8.28 10.24
N HIS A 505 9.66 -8.24 8.94
CA HIS A 505 10.73 -7.37 8.41
C HIS A 505 10.28 -5.91 8.20
N ASP A 506 9.18 -5.72 7.48
CA ASP A 506 8.69 -4.41 7.01
C ASP A 506 7.55 -3.84 7.86
N GLY A 507 6.98 -4.67 8.75
CA GLY A 507 5.81 -4.34 9.54
C GLY A 507 4.49 -4.63 8.81
N PRO A 508 3.41 -4.98 9.53
CA PRO A 508 2.12 -5.27 8.91
C PRO A 508 1.47 -4.00 8.34
N PRO A 509 0.45 -4.08 7.47
CA PRO A 509 -0.21 -2.90 6.93
C PRO A 509 -0.78 -1.97 8.00
N LEU A 510 -0.73 -0.64 7.77
CA LEU A 510 -1.17 0.38 8.74
C LEU A 510 -2.58 0.17 9.29
N PHE A 511 -3.49 -0.40 8.50
CA PHE A 511 -4.86 -0.68 8.93
C PHE A 511 -4.98 -1.85 9.93
N MET A 512 -3.96 -2.73 10.02
CA MET A 512 -3.87 -3.79 11.02
C MET A 512 -3.15 -3.33 12.31
N GLN A 513 -2.31 -2.29 12.21
CA GLN A 513 -1.34 -1.86 13.23
C GLN A 513 -1.90 -1.11 14.45
N MET A 514 -3.18 -0.74 14.51
CA MET A 514 -3.76 0.20 15.51
C MET A 514 -3.75 -0.31 16.99
N GLY A 515 -2.64 -0.87 17.47
CA GLY A 515 -2.48 -1.59 18.74
C GLY A 515 -3.08 -2.99 18.76
N MET A 516 -3.52 -3.52 17.61
CA MET A 516 -4.32 -4.74 17.51
C MET A 516 -3.62 -5.93 16.84
N TYR A 517 -2.52 -5.70 16.11
CA TYR A 517 -1.76 -6.77 15.48
C TYR A 517 -0.97 -7.55 16.53
N GLN A 518 -1.03 -8.89 16.46
CA GLN A 518 -0.24 -9.81 17.28
C GLN A 518 0.74 -10.53 16.35
N GLY A 519 2.02 -10.18 16.44
CA GLY A 519 3.08 -10.67 15.53
C GLY A 519 3.58 -12.07 15.83
N ASP A 520 3.27 -12.63 17.01
CA ASP A 520 3.83 -13.89 17.51
C ASP A 520 3.31 -15.17 16.79
N VAL A 521 2.79 -15.04 15.57
CA VAL A 521 2.16 -16.14 14.81
C VAL A 521 3.07 -16.67 13.70
N TYR A 522 4.10 -15.92 13.30
CA TYR A 522 5.04 -16.34 12.26
C TYR A 522 5.76 -17.65 12.61
N ASP A 523 6.41 -17.71 13.78
CA ASP A 523 7.19 -18.89 14.20
C ASP A 523 6.34 -20.19 14.20
N PRO A 524 5.14 -20.23 14.82
CA PRO A 524 4.25 -21.40 14.74
C PRO A 524 3.85 -21.80 13.31
N VAL A 525 3.56 -20.82 12.44
CA VAL A 525 3.19 -21.09 11.04
C VAL A 525 4.37 -21.68 10.27
N ARG A 526 5.56 -21.09 10.45
CA ARG A 526 6.81 -21.56 9.84
C ARG A 526 7.13 -22.99 10.26
N GLU A 527 6.96 -23.33 11.54
CA GLU A 527 7.16 -24.70 12.04
C GLU A 527 6.24 -25.70 11.37
N VAL A 528 4.94 -25.40 11.26
CA VAL A 528 3.97 -26.29 10.59
C VAL A 528 4.27 -26.41 9.09
N TYR A 529 4.70 -25.33 8.46
CA TYR A 529 5.08 -25.33 7.05
C TYR A 529 6.32 -26.21 6.78
N LEU A 530 7.38 -26.04 7.57
CA LEU A 530 8.59 -26.85 7.47
C LEU A 530 8.32 -28.33 7.80
N GLU A 531 7.50 -28.62 8.81
CA GLU A 531 7.12 -29.99 9.14
C GLU A 531 6.25 -30.63 8.05
N THR A 532 5.38 -29.86 7.38
CA THR A 532 4.64 -30.33 6.20
C THR A 532 5.61 -30.70 5.08
N LEU A 533 6.57 -29.83 4.73
CA LEU A 533 7.57 -30.13 3.71
C LEU A 533 8.42 -31.36 4.07
N ARG A 534 8.88 -31.43 5.32
CA ARG A 534 9.66 -32.55 5.82
C ARG A 534 8.88 -33.86 5.75
N SER A 535 7.71 -33.94 6.38
CA SER A 535 6.96 -35.18 6.53
C SER A 535 6.23 -35.63 5.26
N ARG A 536 5.78 -34.69 4.40
CA ARG A 536 4.93 -35.00 3.24
C ARG A 536 5.56 -34.80 1.87
N VAL A 537 6.72 -34.15 1.81
CA VAL A 537 7.46 -33.99 0.56
C VAL A 537 8.78 -34.72 0.63
N VAL A 538 9.70 -34.25 1.48
CA VAL A 538 11.07 -34.75 1.49
C VAL A 538 11.13 -36.18 2.03
N GLY A 539 10.38 -36.50 3.08
CA GLY A 539 10.32 -37.83 3.68
C GLY A 539 9.88 -38.93 2.69
N PRO A 540 8.72 -38.80 2.02
CA PRO A 540 8.25 -39.76 1.02
C PRO A 540 9.21 -39.91 -0.17
N LEU A 541 9.80 -38.81 -0.66
CA LEU A 541 10.78 -38.85 -1.75
C LEU A 541 12.06 -39.59 -1.31
N LEU A 542 12.57 -39.29 -0.12
CA LEU A 542 13.74 -39.95 0.47
C LEU A 542 13.48 -41.44 0.73
N GLN A 543 12.29 -41.80 1.20
CA GLN A 543 11.88 -43.19 1.38
C GLN A 543 11.78 -43.94 0.05
N ALA A 544 11.22 -43.30 -0.98
CA ALA A 544 11.16 -43.86 -2.33
C ALA A 544 12.58 -44.08 -2.89
N ASP A 545 13.50 -43.14 -2.67
CA ASP A 545 14.91 -43.25 -3.04
C ASP A 545 15.60 -44.40 -2.29
N ALA A 546 15.44 -44.49 -0.97
CA ALA A 546 15.99 -45.57 -0.16
C ALA A 546 15.49 -46.96 -0.59
N GLN A 547 14.19 -47.07 -0.92
CA GLN A 547 13.63 -48.31 -1.46
C GLN A 547 14.16 -48.63 -2.86
N ALA A 548 14.32 -47.63 -3.74
CA ALA A 548 14.89 -47.81 -5.07
C ALA A 548 16.34 -48.30 -4.99
N MET A 549 17.16 -47.66 -4.15
CA MET A 549 18.53 -48.07 -3.82
C MET A 549 18.60 -49.51 -3.32
N GLY A 550 17.77 -49.88 -2.34
CA GLY A 550 17.74 -51.25 -1.81
C GLY A 550 17.22 -52.31 -2.80
N ARG A 551 16.32 -51.93 -3.72
CA ARG A 551 15.90 -52.83 -4.82
C ARG A 551 17.00 -53.00 -5.86
N PHE A 552 17.73 -51.94 -6.18
CA PHE A 552 18.84 -51.97 -7.11
C PHE A 552 19.98 -52.85 -6.60
N ALA A 553 20.44 -52.64 -5.36
CA ALA A 553 21.52 -53.43 -4.76
C ALA A 553 21.22 -54.94 -4.79
N ARG A 554 20.03 -55.35 -4.31
CA ARG A 554 19.60 -56.75 -4.34
C ARG A 554 19.50 -57.34 -5.74
N ARG A 555 19.12 -56.53 -6.74
CA ARG A 555 19.05 -56.97 -8.13
C ARG A 555 20.43 -57.26 -8.69
N VAL A 556 21.40 -56.38 -8.44
CA VAL A 556 22.79 -56.55 -8.90
C VAL A 556 23.46 -57.74 -8.19
N GLU A 557 23.26 -57.88 -6.88
CA GLU A 557 23.71 -59.04 -6.11
C GLU A 557 23.14 -60.35 -6.66
N ALA A 558 21.83 -60.39 -6.97
CA ALA A 558 21.17 -61.58 -7.52
C ALA A 558 21.67 -61.98 -8.91
N MET A 559 22.23 -61.04 -9.69
CA MET A 559 22.84 -61.30 -10.98
C MET A 559 24.32 -61.75 -10.88
N ALA A 560 24.81 -62.06 -9.67
CA ALA A 560 26.15 -62.56 -9.38
C ALA A 560 27.29 -61.73 -10.02
N GLY A 561 27.07 -60.42 -10.23
CA GLY A 561 28.04 -59.55 -10.92
C GLY A 561 28.22 -59.84 -12.41
N GLN A 562 27.41 -60.73 -13.02
CA GLN A 562 27.51 -61.10 -14.44
C GLN A 562 26.82 -60.09 -15.37
N ALA A 563 25.90 -59.27 -14.84
CA ALA A 563 25.24 -58.21 -15.59
C ALA A 563 25.81 -56.86 -15.14
N ASN A 564 26.49 -56.16 -16.05
CA ASN A 564 26.94 -54.80 -15.82
C ASN A 564 25.72 -53.85 -15.90
N PRO A 565 25.32 -53.18 -14.80
CA PRO A 565 24.22 -52.24 -14.85
C PRO A 565 24.54 -51.09 -15.81
N ASP A 566 23.52 -50.60 -16.51
CA ASP A 566 23.62 -49.43 -17.40
C ASP A 566 24.16 -48.20 -16.65
N ALA A 567 25.01 -47.38 -17.29
CA ALA A 567 25.57 -46.16 -16.70
C ALA A 567 24.49 -45.22 -16.19
N THR A 568 23.40 -45.08 -16.95
CA THR A 568 22.31 -44.19 -16.57
C THR A 568 21.69 -44.62 -15.24
N ALA A 569 21.57 -45.93 -15.03
CA ALA A 569 21.07 -46.49 -13.78
C ALA A 569 22.06 -46.31 -12.63
N LEU A 570 23.37 -46.47 -12.88
CA LEU A 570 24.41 -46.21 -11.89
C LEU A 570 24.43 -44.73 -11.48
N GLN A 571 24.44 -43.80 -12.43
CA GLN A 571 24.43 -42.37 -12.13
C GLN A 571 23.18 -41.95 -11.34
N ASP A 572 22.00 -42.48 -11.68
CA ASP A 572 20.77 -42.22 -10.91
C ASP A 572 20.91 -42.72 -9.46
N MET A 573 21.49 -43.91 -9.25
CA MET A 573 21.72 -44.46 -7.90
C MET A 573 22.78 -43.67 -7.11
N TYR A 574 23.86 -43.22 -7.76
CA TYR A 574 24.85 -42.33 -7.14
C TYR A 574 24.18 -41.04 -6.66
N ASN A 575 23.39 -40.39 -7.53
CA ASN A 575 22.69 -39.15 -7.19
C ASN A 575 21.68 -39.34 -6.04
N ARG A 576 20.93 -40.46 -6.03
CA ARG A 576 20.04 -40.80 -4.89
C ARG A 576 20.81 -41.02 -3.60
N MET A 577 21.96 -41.69 -3.66
CA MET A 577 22.80 -41.94 -2.49
C MET A 577 23.39 -40.64 -1.95
N LYS A 578 23.94 -39.77 -2.82
CA LYS A 578 24.47 -38.46 -2.44
C LYS A 578 23.37 -37.59 -1.81
N LEU A 579 22.20 -37.50 -2.45
CA LEU A 579 21.05 -36.77 -1.92
C LEU A 579 20.63 -37.31 -0.54
N HIS A 580 20.57 -38.64 -0.39
CA HIS A 580 20.21 -39.29 0.86
C HIS A 580 21.23 -39.03 1.98
N LEU A 581 22.53 -39.05 1.68
CA LEU A 581 23.57 -38.74 2.65
C LEU A 581 23.54 -37.28 3.09
N LEU A 582 23.21 -36.34 2.19
CA LEU A 582 23.12 -34.91 2.49
C LEU A 582 21.90 -34.57 3.36
N LEU A 583 20.80 -35.31 3.22
CA LEU A 583 19.56 -35.09 3.96
C LEU A 583 19.43 -35.94 5.25
N THR A 584 20.42 -36.78 5.58
CA THR A 584 20.35 -37.71 6.72
C THR A 584 21.46 -37.59 7.74
N VAL A 585 21.14 -37.96 8.99
CA VAL A 585 22.04 -38.05 10.14
C VAL A 585 22.08 -39.48 10.71
N PRO A 586 23.18 -39.92 11.38
CA PRO A 586 24.42 -39.16 11.65
C PRO A 586 25.26 -38.94 10.39
N ARG A 587 26.03 -37.86 10.34
CA ARG A 587 26.95 -37.59 9.21
C ARG A 587 28.18 -38.51 9.27
N GLY A 588 28.72 -38.87 8.10
CA GLY A 588 29.96 -39.65 8.03
C GLY A 588 31.17 -38.84 8.48
N GLU A 589 32.23 -39.51 8.95
CA GLU A 589 33.45 -38.88 9.49
C GLU A 589 34.14 -37.93 8.50
N HIS A 590 34.11 -38.25 7.21
CA HIS A 590 34.69 -37.44 6.13
C HIS A 590 33.64 -36.72 5.27
N GLN A 591 32.39 -36.66 5.73
CA GLN A 591 31.33 -35.96 5.01
C GLN A 591 31.50 -34.45 5.18
N PRO A 592 31.60 -33.66 4.09
CA PRO A 592 31.74 -32.21 4.20
C PRO A 592 30.50 -31.58 4.86
N PRO A 593 30.65 -30.42 5.53
CA PRO A 593 29.50 -29.64 5.96
C PRO A 593 28.66 -29.23 4.74
N LEU A 594 27.37 -28.99 4.96
CA LEU A 594 26.47 -28.54 3.89
C LEU A 594 26.88 -27.14 3.42
N ASN A 595 27.63 -27.09 2.32
CA ASN A 595 28.12 -25.88 1.66
C ASN A 595 27.19 -25.49 0.49
N ASP A 596 27.52 -24.41 -0.22
CA ASP A 596 26.70 -23.88 -1.32
C ASP A 596 26.48 -24.92 -2.43
N GLU A 597 27.53 -25.65 -2.81
CA GLU A 597 27.47 -26.73 -3.80
C GLU A 597 26.54 -27.87 -3.35
N GLY A 598 26.61 -28.26 -2.07
CA GLY A 598 25.69 -29.25 -1.50
C GLY A 598 24.23 -28.75 -1.49
N ARG A 599 24.00 -27.46 -1.22
CA ARG A 599 22.65 -26.87 -1.27
C ARG A 599 22.09 -26.88 -2.68
N GLU A 600 22.87 -26.42 -3.66
CA GLU A 600 22.48 -26.41 -5.08
C GLU A 600 22.18 -27.83 -5.57
N PHE A 601 23.02 -28.81 -5.20
CA PHE A 601 22.80 -30.21 -5.52
C PHE A 601 21.48 -30.75 -4.93
N ILE A 602 21.18 -30.46 -3.66
CA ILE A 602 19.91 -30.86 -3.03
C ILE A 602 18.73 -30.21 -3.76
N VAL A 603 18.80 -28.90 -4.03
CA VAL A 603 17.70 -28.17 -4.69
C VAL A 603 17.42 -28.78 -6.05
N GLU A 604 18.43 -28.93 -6.89
CA GLU A 604 18.29 -29.48 -8.23
C GLU A 604 17.66 -30.88 -8.19
N HIS A 605 18.24 -31.80 -7.40
CA HIS A 605 17.83 -33.19 -7.42
C HIS A 605 16.49 -33.41 -6.72
N LEU A 606 16.20 -32.67 -5.64
CA LEU A 606 14.92 -32.79 -4.94
C LEU A 606 13.77 -32.20 -5.78
N VAL A 607 13.99 -31.10 -6.50
CA VAL A 607 13.03 -30.55 -7.48
C VAL A 607 12.78 -31.56 -8.59
N GLN A 608 13.83 -32.14 -9.19
CA GLN A 608 13.70 -33.15 -10.24
C GLN A 608 12.88 -34.36 -9.75
N ARG A 609 13.14 -34.83 -8.53
CA ARG A 609 12.42 -35.97 -7.92
C ARG A 609 10.96 -35.64 -7.65
N TRP A 610 10.68 -34.45 -7.11
CA TRP A 610 9.31 -34.03 -6.84
C TRP A 610 8.51 -33.88 -8.14
N VAL A 611 9.06 -33.17 -9.13
CA VAL A 611 8.44 -33.00 -10.46
C VAL A 611 8.15 -34.33 -11.13
N ALA A 612 9.11 -35.27 -11.07
CA ALA A 612 8.93 -36.62 -11.64
C ALA A 612 7.86 -37.43 -10.90
N ALA A 613 7.76 -37.29 -9.57
CA ALA A 613 6.78 -38.01 -8.76
C ALA A 613 5.35 -37.45 -8.87
N THR A 614 5.18 -36.17 -9.21
CA THR A 614 3.88 -35.52 -9.41
C THR A 614 3.50 -35.32 -10.88
N GLU A 615 4.29 -35.84 -11.83
CA GLU A 615 4.07 -35.74 -13.28
C GLU A 615 3.86 -34.29 -13.80
N VAL A 616 4.55 -33.31 -13.19
CA VAL A 616 4.37 -31.89 -13.52
C VAL A 616 5.08 -31.54 -14.85
N GLU A 617 4.38 -30.92 -15.79
CA GLU A 617 4.94 -30.52 -17.07
C GLU A 617 5.99 -29.40 -16.94
N ARG A 618 6.97 -29.34 -17.86
CA ARG A 618 8.08 -28.37 -17.81
C ARG A 618 7.67 -26.90 -17.70
N HIS A 619 6.50 -26.53 -18.24
CA HIS A 619 6.01 -25.14 -18.28
C HIS A 619 4.89 -24.87 -17.25
N ASP A 620 4.58 -25.82 -16.38
CA ASP A 620 3.53 -25.67 -15.39
C ASP A 620 3.96 -24.63 -14.32
N PRO A 621 3.09 -23.67 -13.94
CA PRO A 621 3.35 -22.77 -12.81
C PRO A 621 3.69 -23.51 -11.50
N GLN A 622 3.25 -24.76 -11.32
CA GLN A 622 3.58 -25.60 -10.16
C GLN A 622 5.08 -25.88 -10.02
N ARG A 623 5.85 -25.93 -11.12
CA ARG A 623 7.29 -26.16 -11.05
C ARG A 623 8.01 -25.06 -10.26
N ARG A 624 7.62 -23.80 -10.48
CA ARG A 624 8.18 -22.67 -9.71
C ARG A 624 7.82 -22.76 -8.23
N GLN A 625 6.62 -23.24 -7.89
CA GLN A 625 6.22 -23.46 -6.50
C GLN A 625 7.06 -24.57 -5.85
N ILE A 626 7.31 -25.67 -6.57
CA ILE A 626 8.22 -26.75 -6.14
C ILE A 626 9.61 -26.19 -5.84
N GLU A 627 10.19 -25.43 -6.78
CA GLU A 627 11.52 -24.81 -6.62
C GLU A 627 11.57 -23.88 -5.38
N GLN A 628 10.56 -23.05 -5.17
CA GLN A 628 10.48 -22.14 -4.00
C GLN A 628 10.35 -22.90 -2.67
N ASN A 629 9.51 -23.94 -2.63
CA ASN A 629 9.34 -24.79 -1.44
C ASN A 629 10.65 -25.50 -1.07
N VAL A 630 11.32 -26.09 -2.07
CA VAL A 630 12.58 -26.80 -1.87
C VAL A 630 13.69 -25.84 -1.44
N GLN A 631 13.82 -24.68 -2.09
CA GLN A 631 14.79 -23.66 -1.73
C GLN A 631 14.62 -23.23 -0.26
N TYR A 632 13.39 -22.92 0.14
CA TYR A 632 13.10 -22.51 1.53
C TYR A 632 13.45 -23.61 2.55
N TYR A 633 13.14 -24.87 2.22
CA TYR A 633 13.51 -26.01 3.06
C TYR A 633 15.02 -26.17 3.20
N VAL A 634 15.77 -26.06 2.09
CA VAL A 634 17.23 -26.20 2.06
C VAL A 634 17.93 -25.05 2.78
N ASP A 635 17.44 -23.82 2.63
CA ASP A 635 17.96 -22.66 3.36
C ASP A 635 17.71 -22.80 4.87
N SER A 636 16.55 -23.34 5.25
CA SER A 636 16.23 -23.64 6.65
C SER A 636 17.08 -24.78 7.22
N LEU A 637 17.42 -25.78 6.40
CA LEU A 637 18.20 -26.96 6.78
C LEU A 637 19.61 -26.62 7.32
N ALA A 638 20.21 -25.52 6.84
CA ALA A 638 21.55 -25.11 7.28
C ALA A 638 21.60 -24.63 8.75
N SER A 639 20.47 -24.16 9.28
CA SER A 639 20.36 -23.58 10.64
C SER A 639 19.63 -24.49 11.63
N ARG A 640 19.04 -25.60 11.17
CA ARG A 640 18.12 -26.44 11.93
C ARG A 640 18.42 -27.92 11.76
N GLU A 641 18.93 -28.54 12.82
CA GLU A 641 19.27 -29.97 12.81
C GLU A 641 18.03 -30.89 12.83
N ASP A 642 16.89 -30.41 13.32
CA ASP A 642 15.66 -31.18 13.41
C ASP A 642 15.03 -31.50 12.05
N LEU A 643 15.43 -30.78 11.00
CA LEU A 643 14.96 -31.01 9.64
C LEU A 643 15.59 -32.22 8.96
N TYR A 644 16.74 -32.73 9.43
CA TYR A 644 17.37 -33.94 8.88
C TYR A 644 16.57 -35.22 9.18
N PHE A 645 16.76 -36.24 8.36
CA PHE A 645 16.14 -37.55 8.50
C PHE A 645 17.10 -38.58 9.10
N PRO A 646 16.59 -39.65 9.75
CA PRO A 646 17.43 -40.78 10.12
C PRO A 646 17.98 -41.49 8.87
N ARG A 647 19.26 -41.82 8.89
CA ARG A 647 19.93 -42.50 7.77
C ARG A 647 19.50 -43.97 7.64
N SER A 648 19.05 -44.35 6.45
CA SER A 648 18.91 -45.76 6.06
C SER A 648 20.26 -46.41 5.73
N GLU A 649 20.94 -46.94 6.75
CA GLU A 649 22.21 -47.67 6.57
C GLU A 649 22.13 -48.85 5.58
N PRO A 650 21.07 -49.69 5.58
CA PRO A 650 21.01 -50.81 4.64
C PRO A 650 20.96 -50.40 3.17
N ALA A 651 20.28 -49.28 2.87
CA ALA A 651 20.18 -48.78 1.49
C ALA A 651 21.52 -48.20 1.02
N VAL A 652 22.19 -47.42 1.88
CA VAL A 652 23.50 -46.83 1.59
C VAL A 652 24.56 -47.93 1.44
N ALA A 653 24.64 -48.87 2.39
CA ALA A 653 25.62 -49.95 2.36
C ALA A 653 25.46 -50.86 1.14
N GLY A 654 24.22 -51.18 0.75
CA GLY A 654 23.96 -52.00 -0.45
C GLY A 654 24.44 -51.32 -1.73
N VAL A 655 24.16 -50.02 -1.90
CA VAL A 655 24.60 -49.29 -3.10
C VAL A 655 26.11 -49.08 -3.10
N ARG A 656 26.73 -48.70 -1.97
CA ARG A 656 28.19 -48.65 -1.84
C ARG A 656 28.85 -49.99 -2.17
N GLY A 657 28.26 -51.11 -1.74
CA GLY A 657 28.72 -52.45 -2.09
C GLY A 657 28.72 -52.71 -3.59
N VAL A 658 27.70 -52.24 -4.32
CA VAL A 658 27.66 -52.32 -5.79
C VAL A 658 28.75 -51.45 -6.43
N PHE A 659 28.88 -50.19 -6.02
CA PHE A 659 29.89 -49.28 -6.58
C PHE A 659 31.33 -49.76 -6.31
N ASN A 660 31.59 -50.37 -5.16
CA ASN A 660 32.90 -50.92 -4.82
C ASN A 660 33.18 -52.27 -5.52
N ALA A 661 32.15 -52.95 -6.03
CA ALA A 661 32.27 -54.21 -6.76
C ALA A 661 32.37 -54.04 -8.28
N VAL A 662 31.83 -52.94 -8.83
CA VAL A 662 31.96 -52.59 -10.24
C VAL A 662 33.29 -51.86 -10.46
N PRO A 663 34.15 -52.27 -11.41
CA PRO A 663 35.37 -51.54 -11.73
C PRO A 663 35.07 -50.08 -12.11
N GLY A 664 35.70 -49.12 -11.43
CA GLY A 664 35.55 -47.68 -11.70
C GLY A 664 35.67 -47.30 -13.19
N PRO A 665 36.66 -47.83 -13.94
CA PRO A 665 36.79 -47.59 -15.38
C PRO A 665 35.52 -47.95 -16.18
N THR A 666 34.80 -48.99 -15.78
CA THR A 666 33.58 -49.43 -16.46
C THR A 666 32.46 -48.40 -16.33
N MET A 667 32.30 -47.80 -15.15
CA MET A 667 31.30 -46.76 -14.90
C MET A 667 31.63 -45.48 -15.65
N ALA A 668 32.92 -45.10 -15.63
CA ALA A 668 33.39 -43.90 -16.31
C ALA A 668 33.24 -43.99 -17.84
N VAL A 669 33.53 -45.14 -18.46
CA VAL A 669 33.32 -45.31 -19.91
C VAL A 669 31.85 -45.17 -20.29
N GLU A 670 30.93 -45.80 -19.57
CA GLU A 670 29.51 -45.73 -19.91
C GLU A 670 28.95 -44.30 -19.64
N GLY A 671 29.48 -43.57 -18.66
CA GLY A 671 29.22 -42.15 -18.45
C GLY A 671 29.73 -41.26 -19.60
N ILE A 672 30.93 -41.53 -20.11
CA ILE A 672 31.50 -40.86 -21.29
C ILE A 672 30.62 -41.12 -22.53
N ILE A 673 30.14 -42.36 -22.71
CA ILE A 673 29.26 -42.70 -23.83
C ILE A 673 27.97 -41.86 -23.79
N ALA A 674 27.34 -41.77 -22.61
CA ALA A 674 26.12 -40.99 -22.44
C ALA A 674 26.32 -39.49 -22.69
N GLU A 675 27.45 -38.92 -22.26
CA GLU A 675 27.74 -37.51 -22.46
C GLU A 675 27.98 -37.13 -23.93
N VAL A 676 28.55 -38.06 -24.70
CA VAL A 676 28.94 -37.84 -26.09
C VAL A 676 27.83 -38.24 -27.08
N ASP A 677 26.74 -38.84 -26.60
CA ASP A 677 25.60 -39.28 -27.42
C ASP A 677 24.96 -38.10 -28.19
N ASP A 678 25.00 -36.89 -27.62
CA ASP A 678 24.48 -35.65 -28.23
C ASP A 678 25.20 -35.23 -29.53
N MET A 679 26.44 -35.68 -29.74
CA MET A 679 27.23 -35.38 -30.94
C MET A 679 26.67 -36.08 -32.19
N ASN A 680 25.76 -37.04 -32.03
CA ASN A 680 25.04 -37.75 -33.10
C ASN A 680 25.97 -38.22 -34.24
N CYS A 681 27.10 -38.82 -33.85
CA CYS A 681 28.20 -39.19 -34.74
C CYS A 681 28.31 -40.69 -34.98
N ASP A 682 27.24 -41.43 -34.72
CA ASP A 682 27.17 -42.86 -34.96
C ASP A 682 27.57 -43.21 -36.39
N ILE A 683 28.22 -44.36 -36.59
CA ILE A 683 28.60 -44.85 -37.92
C ILE A 683 27.76 -46.07 -38.28
N THR A 684 27.00 -45.91 -39.36
CA THR A 684 26.23 -46.95 -40.04
C THR A 684 26.89 -47.31 -41.38
N VAL A 685 26.47 -48.41 -42.02
CA VAL A 685 26.96 -48.79 -43.36
C VAL A 685 26.80 -47.64 -44.37
N ALA A 686 25.68 -46.91 -44.30
CA ALA A 686 25.41 -45.78 -45.18
C ALA A 686 26.41 -44.63 -45.01
N GLN A 687 26.90 -44.39 -43.78
CA GLN A 687 27.95 -43.39 -43.52
C GLN A 687 29.34 -43.91 -43.89
N LEU A 688 29.57 -45.22 -43.82
CA LEU A 688 30.85 -45.84 -44.11
C LEU A 688 31.14 -45.92 -45.62
N VAL A 689 30.17 -46.30 -46.44
CA VAL A 689 30.38 -46.53 -47.88
C VAL A 689 29.42 -45.76 -48.81
N GLY A 690 28.39 -45.12 -48.26
CA GLY A 690 27.26 -44.54 -49.01
C GLY A 690 26.02 -45.43 -48.99
N ARG A 691 24.87 -44.93 -49.48
CA ARG A 691 23.64 -45.72 -49.58
C ARG A 691 23.78 -46.78 -50.68
N VAL A 692 24.00 -48.03 -50.28
CA VAL A 692 24.10 -49.20 -51.15
C VAL A 692 23.04 -50.22 -50.75
N GLY A 693 22.40 -50.88 -51.73
CA GLY A 693 21.33 -51.85 -51.46
C GLY A 693 21.85 -53.26 -51.19
N SER A 694 23.10 -53.51 -51.56
CA SER A 694 23.75 -54.83 -51.53
C SER A 694 24.58 -55.12 -50.28
N LEU A 695 24.86 -54.13 -49.42
CA LEU A 695 25.60 -54.30 -48.16
C LEU A 695 24.77 -53.78 -46.98
N GLY A 696 24.59 -54.62 -45.95
CA GLY A 696 23.90 -54.28 -44.71
C GLY A 696 24.75 -54.57 -43.47
N ALA A 697 24.31 -54.08 -42.31
CA ALA A 697 24.83 -54.43 -40.99
C ALA A 697 23.66 -54.72 -40.04
N ARG A 698 23.90 -55.57 -39.04
CA ARG A 698 22.93 -55.81 -37.95
C ARG A 698 23.10 -54.84 -36.77
N GLY A 699 24.08 -53.94 -36.82
CA GLY A 699 24.36 -52.96 -35.79
C GLY A 699 24.96 -51.66 -36.34
N ARG A 700 25.36 -50.78 -35.42
CA ARG A 700 26.04 -49.50 -35.68
C ARG A 700 27.20 -49.33 -34.71
N VAL A 701 28.20 -48.52 -35.06
CA VAL A 701 29.20 -48.05 -34.10
C VAL A 701 28.63 -46.84 -33.38
N ARG A 702 28.61 -46.87 -32.05
CA ARG A 702 28.15 -45.74 -31.22
C ARG A 702 29.11 -44.56 -31.32
N CYS A 703 28.58 -43.34 -31.28
CA CYS A 703 29.31 -42.10 -31.50
C CYS A 703 30.60 -42.00 -30.67
N ALA A 704 30.57 -42.36 -29.39
CA ALA A 704 31.73 -42.34 -28.50
C ALA A 704 32.95 -43.12 -29.04
N PHE A 705 32.72 -44.17 -29.84
CA PHE A 705 33.78 -45.02 -30.42
C PHE A 705 34.11 -44.64 -31.86
N THR A 706 34.00 -43.36 -32.19
CA THR A 706 34.44 -42.83 -33.49
C THR A 706 35.64 -41.91 -33.30
N LYS A 707 36.48 -41.80 -34.33
CA LYS A 707 37.66 -40.93 -34.27
C LYS A 707 37.28 -39.47 -34.00
N ARG A 708 36.16 -39.01 -34.57
CA ARG A 708 35.64 -37.66 -34.34
C ARG A 708 35.34 -37.41 -32.86
N ALA A 709 34.60 -38.32 -32.22
CA ALA A 709 34.30 -38.20 -30.79
C ALA A 709 35.57 -38.30 -29.92
N TRP A 710 36.50 -39.17 -30.32
CA TRP A 710 37.80 -39.31 -29.66
C TRP A 710 38.55 -37.97 -29.60
N GLU A 711 38.79 -37.35 -30.75
CA GLU A 711 39.59 -36.13 -30.89
C GLU A 711 38.88 -34.88 -30.33
N GLU A 712 37.55 -34.75 -30.52
CA GLU A 712 36.84 -33.53 -30.16
C GLU A 712 36.44 -33.47 -28.68
N ARG A 713 36.16 -34.62 -28.03
CA ARG A 713 35.52 -34.62 -26.70
C ARG A 713 36.03 -35.71 -25.75
N VAL A 714 36.07 -36.97 -26.18
CA VAL A 714 36.37 -38.12 -25.29
C VAL A 714 37.78 -38.05 -24.71
N GLN A 715 38.80 -37.72 -25.53
CA GLN A 715 40.18 -37.64 -25.04
C GLN A 715 40.32 -36.64 -23.90
N ARG A 716 39.79 -35.43 -24.08
CA ARG A 716 39.78 -34.38 -23.05
C ARG A 716 39.01 -34.82 -21.81
N ILE A 717 37.87 -35.49 -21.95
CA ILE A 717 37.10 -35.98 -20.81
C ILE A 717 37.92 -36.97 -19.98
N ILE A 718 38.63 -37.90 -20.63
CA ILE A 718 39.45 -38.90 -19.93
C ILE A 718 40.67 -38.26 -19.25
N GLU A 719 41.28 -37.25 -19.87
CA GLU A 719 42.54 -36.66 -19.38
C GLU A 719 42.31 -35.57 -18.32
N GLU A 720 41.23 -34.77 -18.41
CA GLU A 720 41.01 -33.60 -17.55
C GLU A 720 39.83 -33.79 -16.57
N ASP A 721 38.74 -34.42 -17.02
CA ASP A 721 37.46 -34.41 -16.30
C ASP A 721 37.07 -35.77 -15.70
N PHE A 722 37.89 -36.81 -15.83
CA PHE A 722 37.50 -38.19 -15.52
C PHE A 722 37.04 -38.38 -14.07
N ALA A 723 37.62 -37.64 -13.12
CA ALA A 723 37.36 -37.76 -11.69
C ALA A 723 35.86 -37.61 -11.35
N ARG A 724 35.11 -36.84 -12.14
CA ARG A 724 33.65 -36.65 -11.92
C ARG A 724 32.84 -37.94 -12.12
N PHE A 725 33.37 -38.91 -12.88
CA PHE A 725 32.68 -40.18 -13.15
C PHE A 725 33.01 -41.29 -12.16
N PHE A 726 34.05 -41.11 -11.34
CA PHE A 726 34.42 -42.06 -10.29
C PHE A 726 33.69 -41.79 -8.97
N GLY A 727 33.09 -40.61 -8.81
CA GLY A 727 32.34 -40.23 -7.61
C GLY A 727 33.22 -39.79 -6.44
N GLU A 728 32.62 -39.12 -5.46
CA GLU A 728 33.31 -38.56 -4.29
C GLU A 728 33.55 -39.64 -3.22
N HIS A 729 34.75 -39.65 -2.63
CA HIS A 729 35.17 -40.64 -1.62
C HIS A 729 34.18 -40.76 -0.45
N TRP A 730 33.71 -39.63 0.09
CA TRP A 730 32.77 -39.63 1.21
C TRP A 730 31.37 -40.16 0.83
N VAL A 731 30.97 -40.07 -0.45
CA VAL A 731 29.72 -40.65 -0.96
C VAL A 731 29.87 -42.17 -1.07
N LEU A 732 30.98 -42.64 -1.65
CA LEU A 732 31.28 -44.07 -1.82
C LEU A 732 31.68 -44.77 -0.52
N GLY A 733 32.06 -44.02 0.52
CA GLY A 733 32.57 -44.57 1.77
C GLY A 733 33.97 -45.18 1.62
N THR A 734 34.75 -44.69 0.65
CA THR A 734 36.16 -45.02 0.48
C THR A 734 37.03 -44.04 1.26
N GLU A 735 38.19 -44.48 1.71
CA GLU A 735 39.13 -43.61 2.42
C GLU A 735 39.70 -42.56 1.44
N PRO A 736 39.73 -41.27 1.83
CA PRO A 736 40.41 -40.27 1.03
C PRO A 736 41.93 -40.50 1.08
N PRO A 737 42.68 -40.11 0.03
CA PRO A 737 44.13 -40.25 0.00
C PRO A 737 44.80 -39.49 1.16
N GLU A 738 45.87 -40.07 1.73
CA GLU A 738 46.57 -39.55 2.91
C GLU A 738 47.25 -38.20 2.66
N ASP A 739 47.76 -37.98 1.45
CA ASP A 739 48.39 -36.73 1.02
C ASP A 739 48.16 -36.42 -0.47
N GLU A 740 48.57 -35.22 -0.89
CA GLU A 740 48.39 -34.73 -2.27
C GLU A 740 49.18 -35.55 -3.30
N HIS A 741 50.31 -36.14 -2.89
CA HIS A 741 51.14 -36.97 -3.76
C HIS A 741 50.49 -38.32 -4.06
N HIS A 742 49.95 -39.00 -3.04
CA HIS A 742 49.18 -40.22 -3.21
C HIS A 742 47.88 -39.97 -3.99
N ALA A 743 47.25 -38.80 -3.80
CA ALA A 743 46.09 -38.38 -4.59
C ALA A 743 46.44 -38.15 -6.07
N GLU A 744 47.61 -37.59 -6.37
CA GLU A 744 48.09 -37.41 -7.74
C GLU A 744 48.44 -38.75 -8.41
N MET A 745 49.15 -39.64 -7.70
CA MET A 745 49.50 -40.97 -8.18
C MET A 745 48.28 -41.86 -8.46
N GLU A 746 47.30 -41.85 -7.56
CA GLU A 746 46.06 -42.61 -7.74
C GLU A 746 45.24 -42.06 -8.92
N ARG A 747 45.19 -40.73 -9.10
CA ARG A 747 44.58 -40.09 -10.27
C ARG A 747 45.26 -40.52 -11.56
N GLU A 748 46.58 -40.41 -11.66
CA GLU A 748 47.34 -40.81 -12.86
C GLU A 748 47.10 -42.29 -13.21
N ARG A 749 47.05 -43.17 -12.19
CA ARG A 749 46.75 -44.59 -12.36
C ARG A 749 45.32 -44.82 -12.86
N GLN A 750 44.32 -44.19 -12.24
CA GLN A 750 42.92 -44.32 -12.63
C GLN A 750 42.66 -43.78 -14.04
N THR A 751 43.31 -42.68 -14.44
CA THR A 751 43.28 -42.16 -15.82
C THR A 751 43.84 -43.18 -16.81
N ALA A 752 44.99 -43.78 -16.50
CA ALA A 752 45.61 -44.78 -17.36
C ALA A 752 44.76 -46.06 -17.48
N GLU A 753 44.19 -46.54 -16.37
CA GLU A 753 43.27 -47.68 -16.34
C GLU A 753 42.00 -47.39 -17.15
N LEU A 754 41.40 -46.21 -16.99
CA LEU A 754 40.25 -45.75 -17.78
C LEU A 754 40.56 -45.67 -19.27
N LYS A 755 41.65 -44.99 -19.65
CA LYS A 755 42.05 -44.84 -21.04
C LYS A 755 42.27 -46.20 -21.70
N SER A 756 42.99 -47.10 -21.03
CA SER A 756 43.21 -48.46 -21.50
C SER A 756 41.89 -49.22 -21.69
N TYR A 757 40.99 -49.19 -20.69
CA TYR A 757 39.71 -49.87 -20.76
C TYR A 757 38.81 -49.30 -21.87
N PHE A 758 38.76 -47.98 -22.04
CA PHE A 758 38.02 -47.33 -23.12
C PHE A 758 38.51 -47.78 -24.50
N LEU A 759 39.83 -47.81 -24.72
CA LEU A 759 40.42 -48.23 -25.99
C LEU A 759 40.19 -49.72 -26.28
N GLN A 760 40.11 -50.58 -25.27
CA GLN A 760 39.69 -51.98 -25.44
C GLN A 760 38.23 -52.06 -25.92
N ARG A 761 37.32 -51.30 -25.29
CA ARG A 761 35.91 -51.20 -25.70
C ARG A 761 35.77 -50.63 -27.10
N TYR A 762 36.64 -49.69 -27.49
CA TYR A 762 36.73 -49.14 -28.85
C TYR A 762 37.01 -50.25 -29.88
N VAL A 763 37.99 -51.11 -29.63
CA VAL A 763 38.30 -52.24 -30.51
C VAL A 763 37.12 -53.22 -30.58
N GLU A 764 36.50 -53.54 -29.45
CA GLU A 764 35.36 -54.47 -29.40
C GLU A 764 34.16 -53.97 -30.22
N GLU A 765 33.80 -52.69 -30.10
CA GLU A 765 32.70 -52.07 -30.85
C GLU A 765 32.92 -52.15 -32.36
N TRP A 766 34.13 -51.78 -32.82
CA TRP A 766 34.47 -51.87 -34.24
C TRP A 766 34.52 -53.32 -34.75
N ARG A 767 35.05 -54.26 -33.95
CA ARG A 767 35.03 -55.70 -34.32
C ARG A 767 33.60 -56.22 -34.43
N ASN A 768 32.73 -55.89 -33.48
CA ASN A 768 31.33 -56.30 -33.49
C ASN A 768 30.59 -55.73 -34.70
N PHE A 769 30.78 -54.45 -35.00
CA PHE A 769 30.20 -53.81 -36.18
C PHE A 769 30.68 -54.47 -37.46
N ILE A 770 32.00 -54.66 -37.64
CA ILE A 770 32.56 -55.31 -38.83
C ILE A 770 32.04 -56.72 -38.96
N ASN A 771 31.96 -57.51 -37.88
CA ASN A 771 31.41 -58.86 -37.88
C ASN A 771 29.91 -58.91 -38.22
N SER A 772 29.19 -57.82 -37.95
CA SER A 772 27.75 -57.71 -38.24
C SER A 772 27.43 -57.41 -39.72
N LEU A 773 28.41 -57.03 -40.54
CA LEU A 773 28.19 -56.73 -41.97
C LEU A 773 27.73 -57.98 -42.72
N TYR A 774 26.94 -57.82 -43.77
CA TYR A 774 26.57 -58.92 -44.66
C TYR A 774 26.22 -58.40 -46.03
N VAL A 775 26.48 -59.22 -47.05
CA VAL A 775 26.06 -58.93 -48.43
C VAL A 775 24.68 -59.53 -48.67
N VAL A 776 23.78 -58.75 -49.24
CA VAL A 776 22.43 -59.21 -49.58
C VAL A 776 22.51 -60.21 -50.73
N ARG A 777 21.96 -61.41 -50.53
CA ARG A 777 21.97 -62.47 -51.54
C ARG A 777 21.04 -62.09 -52.70
N PRO A 778 21.52 -62.07 -53.95
CA PRO A 778 20.65 -61.84 -55.10
C PRO A 778 19.81 -63.09 -55.40
N SER A 779 18.54 -62.89 -55.77
CA SER A 779 17.61 -63.98 -56.11
C SER A 779 17.66 -64.38 -57.59
N ASP A 780 18.13 -63.49 -58.46
CA ASP A 780 18.18 -63.63 -59.91
C ASP A 780 19.36 -62.86 -60.53
N ASP A 781 19.59 -63.03 -61.84
CA ASP A 781 20.68 -62.38 -62.58
C ASP A 781 20.56 -60.84 -62.53
N GLN A 782 19.33 -60.29 -62.48
CA GLN A 782 19.10 -58.85 -62.36
C GLN A 782 19.54 -58.31 -60.99
N GLY A 783 19.23 -59.02 -59.91
CA GLY A 783 19.74 -58.73 -58.57
C GLY A 783 21.24 -58.92 -58.46
N HIS A 784 21.83 -59.92 -59.13
CA HIS A 784 23.28 -60.14 -59.13
C HIS A 784 24.02 -59.00 -59.85
N MET A 785 23.47 -58.50 -60.95
CA MET A 785 24.00 -57.29 -61.60
C MET A 785 23.90 -56.04 -60.71
N ALA A 786 22.85 -55.90 -59.91
CA ALA A 786 22.72 -54.78 -58.97
C ALA A 786 23.81 -54.84 -57.88
N VAL A 787 24.07 -56.03 -57.31
CA VAL A 787 25.16 -56.24 -56.34
C VAL A 787 26.53 -55.93 -56.97
N LEU A 788 26.80 -56.42 -58.19
CA LEU A 788 28.07 -56.16 -58.87
C LEU A 788 28.27 -54.68 -59.21
N ARG A 789 27.20 -53.95 -59.58
CA ARG A 789 27.26 -52.50 -59.80
C ARG A 789 27.54 -51.76 -58.50
N ASP A 790 26.78 -52.01 -57.44
CA ASP A 790 27.03 -51.37 -56.13
C ASP A 790 28.48 -51.56 -55.65
N PHE A 791 29.08 -52.74 -55.89
CA PHE A 791 30.45 -53.03 -55.47
C PHE A 791 31.52 -52.42 -56.39
N THR A 792 31.22 -52.18 -57.67
CA THR A 792 32.17 -51.64 -58.67
C THR A 792 31.97 -50.16 -59.00
N ASP A 793 30.86 -49.57 -58.58
CA ASP A 793 30.51 -48.17 -58.86
C ASP A 793 31.26 -47.21 -57.92
N GLY A 794 31.87 -46.18 -58.52
CA GLY A 794 32.63 -45.14 -57.84
C GLY A 794 34.13 -45.41 -57.71
N GLN A 795 34.89 -44.36 -57.38
CA GLN A 795 36.35 -44.40 -57.21
C GLN A 795 36.72 -43.69 -55.90
N PRO A 796 37.29 -44.38 -54.88
CA PRO A 796 37.56 -45.83 -54.82
C PRO A 796 36.26 -46.66 -54.73
N GLN A 797 36.35 -47.94 -55.15
CA GLN A 797 35.24 -48.91 -55.13
C GLN A 797 34.87 -49.31 -53.69
N LEU A 798 33.75 -50.03 -53.54
CA LEU A 798 33.07 -50.21 -52.26
C LEU A 798 33.96 -50.80 -51.16
N ILE A 799 34.68 -51.90 -51.43
CA ILE A 799 35.50 -52.59 -50.43
C ILE A 799 36.70 -51.73 -50.02
N THR A 800 37.38 -51.11 -50.99
CA THR A 800 38.48 -50.17 -50.69
C THR A 800 37.99 -48.96 -49.90
N ARG A 801 36.83 -48.39 -50.25
CA ARG A 801 36.23 -47.27 -49.50
C ARG A 801 35.89 -47.68 -48.06
N MET A 802 35.29 -48.86 -47.89
CA MET A 802 34.93 -49.42 -46.59
C MET A 802 36.16 -49.57 -45.67
N ILE A 803 37.19 -50.24 -46.16
CA ILE A 803 38.40 -50.52 -45.37
C ILE A 803 39.15 -49.23 -45.06
N ARG A 804 39.21 -48.26 -45.99
CA ARG A 804 39.82 -46.93 -45.73
C ARG A 804 39.07 -46.14 -44.66
N GLN A 805 37.74 -46.19 -44.66
CA GLN A 805 36.95 -45.52 -43.62
C GLN A 805 37.08 -46.21 -42.26
N ILE A 806 37.26 -47.53 -42.24
CA ILE A 806 37.62 -48.27 -41.02
C ILE A 806 39.02 -47.85 -40.54
N ASP A 807 40.04 -47.85 -41.42
CA ASP A 807 41.42 -47.44 -41.10
C ASP A 807 41.47 -46.01 -40.53
N TYR A 808 40.72 -45.08 -41.13
CA TYR A 808 40.56 -43.72 -40.61
C TYR A 808 40.05 -43.73 -39.16
N ASN A 809 39.01 -44.50 -38.85
CA ASN A 809 38.41 -44.49 -37.52
C ASN A 809 39.19 -45.28 -36.46
N VAL A 810 40.02 -46.25 -36.84
CA VAL A 810 40.84 -47.02 -35.87
C VAL A 810 42.24 -46.42 -35.67
N THR A 811 42.62 -45.43 -36.48
CA THR A 811 43.87 -44.67 -36.34
C THR A 811 43.65 -43.45 -35.45
N LEU A 812 43.78 -43.63 -34.14
CA LEU A 812 43.48 -42.63 -33.10
C LEU A 812 44.64 -41.67 -32.78
N TRP A 813 45.72 -41.72 -33.56
CA TRP A 813 46.88 -40.84 -33.42
C TRP A 813 47.20 -40.15 -34.75
N GLU A 814 47.91 -39.01 -34.70
CA GLU A 814 48.49 -38.40 -35.90
C GLU A 814 49.83 -39.06 -36.23
N PRO A 815 50.01 -39.67 -37.42
CA PRO A 815 51.34 -40.06 -37.87
C PRO A 815 52.13 -38.78 -38.19
N GLU A 816 53.28 -38.57 -37.54
CA GLU A 816 54.23 -37.55 -37.97
C GLU A 816 54.49 -37.73 -39.47
N ALA A 817 54.16 -36.71 -40.28
CA ALA A 817 54.31 -36.77 -41.72
C ALA A 817 55.77 -37.12 -42.07
N GLY A 818 55.96 -38.28 -42.68
CA GLY A 818 57.27 -38.75 -43.09
C GLY A 818 58.02 -37.71 -43.94
N GLY A 819 59.24 -37.39 -43.52
CA GLY A 819 60.22 -36.69 -44.35
C GLY A 819 60.58 -35.25 -43.95
N ALA A 820 60.81 -34.94 -42.66
CA ALA A 820 61.48 -33.68 -42.29
C ALA A 820 62.38 -33.73 -41.03
N GLY A 821 62.73 -34.92 -40.53
CA GLY A 821 63.48 -35.09 -39.28
C GLY A 821 64.90 -34.51 -39.24
N ALA A 822 65.50 -34.16 -40.40
CA ALA A 822 66.85 -33.56 -40.44
C ALA A 822 66.86 -32.02 -40.57
N ALA A 823 65.71 -31.41 -40.86
CA ALA A 823 65.55 -29.96 -41.01
C ALA A 823 64.80 -29.33 -39.81
N ALA A 824 63.82 -30.04 -39.24
CA ALA A 824 63.10 -29.61 -38.05
C ALA A 824 64.00 -29.52 -36.82
N GLY A 825 64.89 -30.49 -36.58
CA GLY A 825 65.82 -30.46 -35.43
C GLY A 825 66.79 -29.27 -35.43
N ARG A 826 67.08 -28.68 -36.60
CA ARG A 826 67.89 -27.45 -36.70
C ARG A 826 67.04 -26.18 -36.54
N ALA A 827 65.83 -26.15 -37.10
CA ALA A 827 64.90 -25.02 -36.94
C ALA A 827 64.34 -24.92 -35.50
N GLU A 828 64.15 -26.06 -34.83
CA GLU A 828 63.69 -26.18 -33.46
C GLU A 828 64.80 -25.77 -32.48
N GLN A 829 66.05 -26.24 -32.65
CA GLN A 829 67.18 -25.77 -31.84
C GLN A 829 67.45 -24.25 -31.99
N GLU A 830 67.23 -23.70 -33.18
CA GLU A 830 67.30 -22.26 -33.44
C GLU A 830 66.14 -21.51 -32.77
N GLY A 831 64.94 -22.10 -32.76
CA GLY A 831 63.74 -21.60 -32.11
C GLY A 831 63.83 -21.61 -30.58
N THR A 832 64.31 -22.70 -29.98
CA THR A 832 64.54 -22.83 -28.54
C THR A 832 65.65 -21.88 -28.08
N ARG A 833 66.70 -21.65 -28.88
CA ARG A 833 67.72 -20.63 -28.60
C ARG A 833 67.19 -19.19 -28.70
N ARG A 834 66.27 -18.92 -29.62
CA ARG A 834 65.61 -17.60 -29.70
C ARG A 834 64.66 -17.38 -28.53
N ALA A 835 63.90 -18.40 -28.14
CA ALA A 835 63.00 -18.37 -27.00
C ALA A 835 63.78 -18.26 -25.67
N SER A 836 64.85 -19.03 -25.48
CA SER A 836 65.71 -18.97 -24.29
C SER A 836 66.36 -17.60 -24.15
N ARG A 837 66.82 -16.99 -25.25
CA ARG A 837 67.38 -15.62 -25.25
C ARG A 837 66.33 -14.54 -24.94
N ALA A 838 65.10 -14.71 -25.42
CA ALA A 838 63.99 -13.78 -25.14
C ALA A 838 63.50 -13.88 -23.68
N ILE A 839 63.49 -15.08 -23.11
CA ILE A 839 63.04 -15.35 -21.73
C ILE A 839 64.14 -14.99 -20.72
N ALA A 840 65.41 -15.30 -21.01
CA ALA A 840 66.56 -14.92 -20.18
C ALA A 840 66.61 -13.40 -19.93
N GLY A 841 66.31 -12.60 -20.96
CA GLY A 841 66.26 -11.14 -20.84
C GLY A 841 65.08 -10.59 -20.00
N ARG A 842 64.01 -11.38 -19.81
CA ARG A 842 62.83 -10.99 -19.01
C ARG A 842 62.88 -11.46 -17.57
N VAL A 843 63.57 -12.58 -17.30
CA VAL A 843 63.54 -13.27 -16.00
C VAL A 843 64.86 -13.16 -15.23
N GLY A 844 65.90 -12.58 -15.84
CA GLY A 844 67.20 -12.31 -15.18
C GLY A 844 68.08 -13.56 -14.99
N LEU A 845 67.70 -14.69 -15.59
CA LEU A 845 68.46 -15.94 -15.58
C LEU A 845 69.47 -15.98 -16.73
N THR A 846 70.56 -16.74 -16.57
CA THR A 846 71.51 -16.92 -17.66
C THR A 846 70.92 -17.80 -18.77
N GLN A 847 71.40 -17.64 -20.00
CA GLN A 847 70.90 -18.42 -21.14
C GLN A 847 71.04 -19.93 -20.91
N GLY A 848 72.10 -20.37 -20.22
CA GLY A 848 72.33 -21.77 -19.88
C GLY A 848 71.37 -22.33 -18.83
N GLU A 849 70.95 -21.53 -17.83
CA GLU A 849 69.96 -21.95 -16.83
C GLU A 849 68.55 -22.04 -17.42
N THR A 850 68.22 -21.11 -18.32
CA THR A 850 66.93 -21.11 -19.03
C THR A 850 66.82 -22.30 -19.98
N GLU A 851 67.90 -22.62 -20.70
CA GLU A 851 67.98 -23.81 -21.55
C GLU A 851 67.89 -25.10 -20.74
N ARG A 852 68.48 -25.14 -19.54
CA ARG A 852 68.40 -26.29 -18.64
C ARG A 852 66.99 -26.49 -18.06
N LEU A 853 66.32 -25.43 -17.61
CA LEU A 853 64.95 -25.52 -17.08
C LEU A 853 63.92 -25.84 -18.17
N LEU A 854 64.09 -25.33 -19.39
CA LEU A 854 63.29 -25.72 -20.55
C LEU A 854 63.56 -27.18 -20.95
N GLY A 855 64.82 -27.63 -20.85
CA GLY A 855 65.20 -29.02 -21.01
C GLY A 855 64.57 -29.93 -19.96
N GLU A 856 64.64 -29.57 -18.68
CA GLU A 856 64.03 -30.31 -17.57
C GLU A 856 62.50 -30.32 -17.67
N ALA A 857 61.86 -29.22 -18.08
CA ALA A 857 60.42 -29.18 -18.34
C ALA A 857 60.01 -30.02 -19.56
N ARG A 858 60.85 -30.06 -20.61
CA ARG A 858 60.65 -30.92 -21.78
C ARG A 858 60.85 -32.39 -21.43
N ASP A 859 61.86 -32.70 -20.63
CA ASP A 859 62.14 -34.05 -20.17
C ASP A 859 61.08 -34.53 -19.17
N GLN A 860 60.51 -33.64 -18.35
CA GLN A 860 59.32 -33.92 -17.53
C GLN A 860 58.06 -34.14 -18.38
N ALA A 861 57.85 -33.35 -19.44
CA ALA A 861 56.73 -33.54 -20.37
C ALA A 861 56.87 -34.84 -21.19
N ALA A 862 58.08 -35.17 -21.64
CA ALA A 862 58.41 -36.43 -22.30
C ALA A 862 58.27 -37.64 -21.35
N ASN A 863 58.62 -37.48 -20.07
CA ASN A 863 58.38 -38.50 -19.03
C ASN A 863 56.88 -38.72 -18.77
N ARG A 864 56.05 -37.66 -18.81
CA ARG A 864 54.59 -37.80 -18.63
C ARG A 864 53.93 -38.62 -19.76
N LEU A 865 54.40 -38.47 -20.99
CA LEU A 865 53.89 -39.22 -22.15
C LEU A 865 54.33 -40.70 -22.15
N GLY A 866 55.43 -41.05 -21.48
CA GLY A 866 55.93 -42.43 -21.37
C GLY A 866 55.44 -43.23 -20.15
N ARG A 867 54.98 -42.56 -19.08
CA ARG A 867 54.63 -43.20 -17.78
C ARG A 867 53.38 -44.08 -17.78
N GLY A 868 52.45 -43.90 -18.71
CA GLY A 868 51.18 -44.65 -18.70
C GLY A 868 51.36 -46.17 -18.80
N ALA A 869 52.39 -46.63 -19.52
CA ALA A 869 52.71 -48.05 -19.65
C ALA A 869 53.45 -48.63 -18.42
N ASP A 870 54.10 -47.78 -17.62
CA ASP A 870 54.81 -48.16 -16.39
C ASP A 870 53.85 -48.29 -15.19
N LEU A 871 52.78 -47.50 -15.17
CA LEU A 871 51.76 -47.48 -14.10
C LEU A 871 50.75 -48.64 -14.22
N VAL A 872 50.40 -49.05 -15.44
CA VAL A 872 49.47 -50.15 -15.73
C VAL A 872 50.10 -51.09 -16.77
N PRO A 873 50.73 -52.20 -16.34
CA PRO A 873 51.38 -53.13 -17.26
C PRO A 873 50.41 -53.71 -18.30
N GLY A 874 50.74 -53.56 -19.59
CA GLY A 874 49.89 -54.05 -20.68
C GLY A 874 48.71 -53.16 -21.05
N ALA A 875 48.69 -51.90 -20.59
CA ALA A 875 47.69 -50.92 -20.98
C ALA A 875 47.56 -50.77 -22.49
N MET A 876 46.32 -50.71 -22.97
CA MET A 876 46.00 -50.49 -24.38
C MET A 876 46.35 -49.05 -24.77
N THR A 877 47.06 -48.87 -25.88
CA THR A 877 47.44 -47.55 -26.41
C THR A 877 46.64 -47.21 -27.67
N GLU A 878 46.61 -45.93 -28.05
CA GLU A 878 45.99 -45.45 -29.29
C GLU A 878 46.58 -46.14 -30.52
N TRP A 879 47.90 -46.37 -30.52
CA TRP A 879 48.59 -47.14 -31.56
C TRP A 879 48.11 -48.60 -31.59
N GLY A 880 47.98 -49.22 -30.41
CA GLY A 880 47.51 -50.59 -30.27
C GLY A 880 46.11 -50.81 -30.85
N VAL A 881 45.26 -49.78 -30.95
CA VAL A 881 43.91 -49.91 -31.53
C VAL A 881 43.99 -50.31 -33.00
N ARG A 882 44.79 -49.61 -33.80
CA ARG A 882 44.96 -49.93 -35.24
C ARG A 882 45.67 -51.26 -35.46
N GLU A 883 46.64 -51.61 -34.61
CA GLU A 883 47.35 -52.91 -34.68
C GLU A 883 46.35 -54.09 -34.64
N ARG A 884 45.26 -53.99 -33.86
CA ARG A 884 44.20 -55.03 -33.80
C ARG A 884 43.40 -55.20 -35.10
N PHE A 885 43.53 -54.29 -36.06
CA PHE A 885 42.87 -54.31 -37.38
C PHE A 885 43.88 -54.39 -38.55
N GLU A 886 45.17 -54.57 -38.28
CA GLU A 886 46.22 -54.55 -39.31
C GLU A 886 45.98 -55.58 -40.42
N GLY A 887 45.53 -56.80 -40.07
CA GLY A 887 45.16 -57.83 -41.05
C GLY A 887 44.01 -57.46 -41.98
N LEU A 888 43.11 -56.56 -41.58
CA LEU A 888 42.03 -56.03 -42.43
C LEU A 888 42.54 -54.85 -43.29
N ILE A 889 43.32 -53.94 -42.68
CA ILE A 889 43.82 -52.72 -43.33
C ILE A 889 44.82 -53.07 -44.44
N THR A 890 45.68 -54.07 -44.23
CA THR A 890 46.66 -54.54 -45.24
C THR A 890 46.01 -55.12 -46.50
N PHE A 891 44.74 -55.53 -46.45
CA PHE A 891 43.99 -55.96 -47.63
C PHE A 891 43.69 -54.80 -48.60
N ALA A 892 43.50 -53.58 -48.07
CA ALA A 892 43.28 -52.36 -48.85
C ALA A 892 43.98 -51.16 -48.18
N PRO A 893 45.33 -51.11 -48.21
CA PRO A 893 46.08 -50.09 -47.48
C PRO A 893 45.73 -48.68 -47.97
N ALA A 894 45.61 -47.73 -47.05
CA ALA A 894 45.54 -46.32 -47.38
C ALA A 894 46.92 -45.86 -47.91
N THR A 895 47.00 -45.50 -49.19
CA THR A 895 48.20 -44.88 -49.75
C THR A 895 48.19 -43.37 -49.46
N PRO A 896 49.28 -42.77 -48.97
CA PRO A 896 49.39 -41.32 -48.88
C PRO A 896 49.54 -40.76 -50.30
N ASN A 897 48.46 -40.13 -50.77
CA ASN A 897 48.35 -39.38 -52.02
C ASN A 897 48.49 -40.20 -53.30
N ASP A 898 47.59 -39.90 -54.22
CA ASP A 898 47.56 -40.40 -55.59
C ASP A 898 48.97 -40.51 -56.17
N VAL A 899 49.29 -41.70 -56.67
CA VAL A 899 50.58 -41.99 -57.32
C VAL A 899 50.87 -40.90 -58.36
N PRO A 900 51.98 -40.14 -58.23
CA PRO A 900 52.35 -39.15 -59.23
C PRO A 900 52.54 -39.82 -60.60
N GLN A 901 52.10 -39.16 -61.68
CA GLN A 901 52.17 -39.69 -63.05
C GLN A 901 53.54 -40.31 -63.36
N GLY A 902 53.58 -41.64 -63.51
CA GLY A 902 54.77 -42.39 -63.93
C GLY A 902 55.17 -43.60 -63.08
N GLN A 903 54.54 -43.85 -61.92
CA GLN A 903 54.72 -45.10 -61.18
C GLN A 903 53.48 -45.98 -61.30
N THR A 904 53.67 -47.29 -61.53
CA THR A 904 52.59 -48.28 -61.47
C THR A 904 52.08 -48.39 -60.05
N ALA A 905 50.78 -48.17 -59.84
CA ALA A 905 50.11 -48.42 -58.58
C ALA A 905 50.47 -49.83 -58.07
N GLN A 906 50.89 -49.94 -56.81
CA GLN A 906 51.08 -51.25 -56.19
C GLN A 906 49.75 -52.00 -56.28
N VAL A 907 49.78 -53.20 -56.87
CA VAL A 907 48.61 -54.05 -57.00
C VAL A 907 48.24 -54.55 -55.60
N THR A 908 47.21 -53.96 -55.01
CA THR A 908 46.71 -54.39 -53.69
C THR A 908 45.77 -55.58 -53.82
N PRO A 909 45.63 -56.43 -52.78
CA PRO A 909 44.66 -57.53 -52.79
C PRO A 909 43.23 -57.06 -53.10
N ALA A 910 42.79 -55.95 -52.51
CA ALA A 910 41.50 -55.36 -52.83
C ALA A 910 41.36 -54.95 -54.29
N ARG A 911 42.42 -54.39 -54.91
CA ARG A 911 42.38 -54.02 -56.34
C ARG A 911 42.25 -55.25 -57.24
N ILE A 912 42.94 -56.35 -56.94
CA ILE A 912 42.82 -57.60 -57.70
C ILE A 912 41.39 -58.15 -57.61
N TYR A 913 40.79 -58.11 -56.41
CA TYR A 913 39.41 -58.51 -56.19
C TYR A 913 38.42 -57.65 -56.98
N GLU A 914 38.57 -56.32 -56.92
CA GLU A 914 37.76 -55.35 -57.66
C GLU A 914 37.83 -55.56 -59.17
N GLU A 915 39.01 -55.87 -59.72
CA GLU A 915 39.18 -56.25 -61.12
C GLU A 915 38.42 -57.53 -61.48
N GLN A 916 38.34 -58.51 -60.56
CA GLN A 916 37.51 -59.70 -60.81
C GLN A 916 36.03 -59.34 -60.84
N LEU A 917 35.56 -58.42 -59.99
CA LEU A 917 34.16 -57.98 -59.99
C LEU A 917 33.80 -57.21 -61.26
N GLU A 918 34.67 -56.33 -61.75
CA GLU A 918 34.49 -55.62 -63.02
C GLU A 918 34.35 -56.62 -64.18
N PHE A 919 35.22 -57.63 -64.23
CA PHE A 919 35.20 -58.67 -65.24
C PHE A 919 33.92 -59.53 -65.17
N LEU A 920 33.43 -59.85 -63.97
CA LEU A 920 32.19 -60.59 -63.76
C LEU A 920 30.95 -59.76 -64.12
N ARG A 921 30.94 -58.47 -63.76
CA ARG A 921 29.86 -57.54 -64.12
C ARG A 921 29.71 -57.44 -65.62
N ASP A 922 30.81 -57.28 -66.33
CA ASP A 922 30.79 -57.15 -67.79
C ASP A 922 30.33 -58.48 -68.43
N ALA A 923 30.82 -59.63 -67.94
CA ALA A 923 30.40 -60.95 -68.40
C ALA A 923 28.90 -61.24 -68.16
N LEU A 924 28.37 -60.88 -66.99
CA LEU A 924 26.95 -61.05 -66.67
C LEU A 924 26.09 -60.08 -67.50
N GLY A 925 26.58 -58.87 -67.78
CA GLY A 925 25.94 -57.93 -68.69
C GLY A 925 25.79 -58.48 -70.11
N PHE A 926 26.83 -59.12 -70.66
CA PHE A 926 26.76 -59.80 -71.96
C PHE A 926 25.79 -60.99 -71.94
N ARG A 927 25.78 -61.79 -70.87
CA ARG A 927 24.82 -62.89 -70.67
C ARG A 927 23.37 -62.40 -70.68
N MET A 928 23.08 -61.30 -69.98
CA MET A 928 21.74 -60.69 -69.96
C MET A 928 21.34 -60.06 -71.30
N ALA A 929 22.31 -59.58 -72.09
CA ALA A 929 22.09 -59.02 -73.42
C ALA A 929 21.91 -60.08 -74.53
N GLY A 930 21.96 -61.38 -74.20
CA GLY A 930 21.74 -62.49 -75.13
C GLY A 930 22.83 -62.66 -76.19
N THR A 931 24.02 -62.08 -75.99
CA THR A 931 25.16 -62.17 -76.92
C THR A 931 26.12 -63.30 -76.48
N ASN A 932 26.49 -64.18 -77.41
CA ASN A 932 27.33 -65.35 -77.13
C ASN A 932 28.81 -64.96 -77.00
N VAL A 933 29.34 -64.84 -75.78
CA VAL A 933 30.78 -64.85 -75.51
C VAL A 933 31.10 -65.44 -74.12
N THR A 934 31.82 -66.57 -74.10
CA THR A 934 32.46 -67.23 -72.94
C THR A 934 31.57 -67.64 -71.76
N ASN A 935 31.77 -68.86 -71.28
CA ASN A 935 31.00 -69.44 -70.19
C ASN A 935 31.13 -68.56 -68.93
N PHE A 936 30.06 -67.85 -68.55
CA PHE A 936 30.03 -67.03 -67.33
C PHE A 936 30.49 -67.84 -66.11
N GLU A 937 30.18 -69.13 -66.09
CA GLU A 937 30.58 -70.07 -65.06
C GLU A 937 32.11 -70.26 -64.97
N GLU A 938 32.84 -70.23 -66.10
CA GLU A 938 34.30 -70.31 -66.12
C GLU A 938 34.94 -69.03 -65.55
N ARG A 939 34.40 -67.87 -65.93
CA ARG A 939 34.85 -66.57 -65.40
C ARG A 939 34.54 -66.45 -63.90
N GLN A 940 33.38 -66.94 -63.48
CA GLN A 940 32.99 -67.04 -62.08
C GLN A 940 33.92 -67.97 -61.29
N GLN A 941 34.27 -69.13 -61.86
CA GLN A 941 35.23 -70.05 -61.23
C GLN A 941 36.63 -69.42 -61.11
N GLN A 942 37.11 -68.75 -62.16
CA GLN A 942 38.40 -68.05 -62.13
C GLN A 942 38.43 -66.94 -61.07
N ALA A 943 37.35 -66.17 -60.95
CA ALA A 943 37.21 -65.16 -59.91
C ALA A 943 37.19 -65.78 -58.51
N ARG A 944 36.46 -66.90 -58.30
CA ARG A 944 36.47 -67.65 -57.03
C ARG A 944 37.86 -68.11 -56.63
N ASP A 945 38.59 -68.74 -57.54
CA ASP A 945 39.92 -69.30 -57.25
C ASP A 945 40.92 -68.19 -56.92
N ARG A 946 40.88 -67.06 -57.67
CA ARG A 946 41.72 -65.89 -57.41
C ARG A 946 41.40 -65.22 -56.08
N THR A 947 40.13 -65.01 -55.76
CA THR A 947 39.74 -64.41 -54.47
C THR A 947 40.07 -65.33 -53.30
N THR A 948 39.96 -66.65 -53.47
CA THR A 948 40.39 -67.62 -52.46
C THR A 948 41.91 -67.58 -52.25
N ALA A 949 42.69 -67.41 -53.32
CA ALA A 949 44.14 -67.24 -53.21
C ALA A 949 44.52 -65.94 -52.48
N LEU A 950 43.84 -64.82 -52.76
CA LEU A 950 44.07 -63.54 -52.06
C LEU A 950 43.81 -63.63 -50.55
N LEU A 951 42.83 -64.43 -50.14
CA LEU A 951 42.51 -64.64 -48.73
C LEU A 951 43.55 -65.53 -48.01
N GLY A 952 44.37 -66.28 -48.75
CA GLY A 952 45.44 -67.11 -48.18
C GLY A 952 46.45 -66.30 -47.36
N ASP A 953 46.77 -65.10 -47.84
CA ASP A 953 47.81 -64.23 -47.27
C ASP A 953 47.29 -63.32 -46.14
N VAL A 954 45.98 -63.32 -45.87
CA VAL A 954 45.36 -62.55 -44.78
C VAL A 954 45.50 -63.27 -43.44
N GLU A 955 45.69 -62.52 -42.34
CA GLU A 955 45.66 -63.02 -40.97
C GLU A 955 44.41 -63.88 -40.68
N ARG A 956 44.58 -64.96 -39.90
CA ARG A 956 43.55 -65.99 -39.68
C ARG A 956 42.22 -65.41 -39.17
N ASP A 957 42.28 -64.42 -38.27
CA ASP A 957 41.10 -63.81 -37.64
C ASP A 957 40.26 -63.00 -38.64
N TRP A 958 40.90 -62.35 -39.61
CA TRP A 958 40.23 -61.53 -40.64
C TRP A 958 39.89 -62.31 -41.91
N ARG A 959 40.59 -63.42 -42.18
CA ARG A 959 40.39 -64.25 -43.38
C ARG A 959 38.95 -64.72 -43.54
N GLU A 960 38.39 -65.32 -42.49
CA GLU A 960 37.01 -65.83 -42.54
C GLU A 960 36.02 -64.68 -42.69
N ARG A 961 36.29 -63.56 -42.03
CA ARG A 961 35.44 -62.39 -42.12
C ARG A 961 35.42 -61.80 -43.53
N LEU A 962 36.58 -61.60 -44.14
CA LEU A 962 36.69 -61.14 -45.52
C LEU A 962 36.07 -62.15 -46.50
N ARG A 963 36.23 -63.46 -46.29
CA ARG A 963 35.56 -64.49 -47.10
C ARG A 963 34.04 -64.28 -47.14
N THR A 964 33.41 -64.04 -45.99
CA THR A 964 31.95 -63.82 -45.92
C THR A 964 31.47 -62.53 -46.59
N LEU A 965 32.36 -61.57 -46.85
CA LEU A 965 32.05 -60.31 -47.51
C LEU A 965 32.42 -60.29 -49.00
N LEU A 966 33.49 -61.00 -49.38
CA LEU A 966 34.04 -60.96 -50.75
C LEU A 966 33.51 -62.08 -51.65
N MET A 967 33.14 -63.23 -51.10
CA MET A 967 32.62 -64.33 -51.92
C MET A 967 31.17 -64.14 -52.43
N PRO A 968 30.22 -63.53 -51.69
CA PRO A 968 28.85 -63.40 -52.16
C PRO A 968 28.69 -62.64 -53.50
N PRO A 969 29.38 -61.51 -53.75
CA PRO A 969 29.32 -60.84 -55.05
C PRO A 969 29.85 -61.69 -56.22
N ILE A 970 30.80 -62.60 -55.96
CA ILE A 970 31.37 -63.51 -56.96
C ILE A 970 30.39 -64.66 -57.25
N GLU A 971 29.90 -65.32 -56.21
CA GLU A 971 29.06 -66.52 -56.35
C GLU A 971 27.61 -66.23 -56.70
N GLY A 972 27.13 -65.00 -56.45
CA GLY A 972 25.79 -64.58 -56.83
C GLY A 972 24.70 -65.44 -56.15
N PRO A 973 23.67 -65.89 -56.88
CA PRO A 973 22.59 -66.70 -56.31
C PRO A 973 23.07 -68.05 -55.73
N ALA A 974 24.23 -68.55 -56.17
CA ALA A 974 24.77 -69.84 -55.74
C ALA A 974 25.47 -69.79 -54.36
N TRP A 975 25.75 -68.58 -53.83
CA TRP A 975 26.39 -68.43 -52.53
C TRP A 975 25.53 -69.04 -51.42
N VAL A 976 26.11 -69.99 -50.69
CA VAL A 976 25.58 -70.49 -49.43
C VAL A 976 26.50 -69.98 -48.32
N PRO A 977 26.00 -69.15 -47.38
CA PRO A 977 26.83 -68.70 -46.27
C PRO A 977 27.32 -69.93 -45.49
N PRO A 978 28.57 -69.94 -45.00
CA PRO A 978 29.00 -70.98 -44.07
C PRO A 978 28.06 -71.01 -42.86
N ASP A 979 27.79 -72.21 -42.31
CA ASP A 979 26.96 -72.35 -41.11
C ASP A 979 27.44 -71.34 -40.05
N PRO A 980 26.54 -70.58 -39.42
CA PRO A 980 26.95 -69.60 -38.44
C PRO A 980 27.76 -70.32 -37.35
N PRO A 981 28.90 -69.76 -36.89
CA PRO A 981 29.51 -70.28 -35.67
C PRO A 981 28.43 -70.29 -34.59
N ALA A 982 28.39 -71.36 -33.79
CA ALA A 982 27.43 -71.50 -32.70
C ALA A 982 27.35 -70.18 -31.94
N ALA A 983 26.16 -69.58 -31.92
CA ALA A 983 25.98 -68.28 -31.31
C ALA A 983 26.55 -68.33 -29.88
N PRO A 984 27.37 -67.36 -29.45
CA PRO A 984 27.60 -67.20 -28.02
C PRO A 984 26.22 -67.09 -27.36
N ALA A 985 26.03 -67.80 -26.24
CA ALA A 985 24.75 -67.90 -25.55
C ALA A 985 24.11 -66.50 -25.42
N PRO A 986 22.78 -66.38 -25.64
CA PRO A 986 22.13 -65.08 -25.58
C PRO A 986 22.35 -64.46 -24.20
N THR A 987 23.02 -63.31 -24.19
CA THR A 987 22.97 -62.37 -23.06
C THR A 987 21.49 -62.02 -22.84
N PRO A 988 20.98 -62.05 -21.59
CA PRO A 988 19.55 -61.86 -21.35
C PRO A 988 19.11 -60.49 -21.84
N ALA A 989 18.00 -60.46 -22.59
CA ALA A 989 17.34 -59.24 -23.01
C ALA A 989 16.98 -58.38 -21.77
N PRO A 990 17.04 -57.04 -21.85
CA PRO A 990 16.55 -56.20 -20.78
C PRO A 990 15.06 -56.48 -20.55
N SER A 991 14.76 -56.90 -19.34
CA SER A 991 13.41 -57.09 -18.80
C SER A 991 12.55 -55.86 -19.05
N ALA A 992 11.53 -55.98 -19.89
CA ALA A 992 10.40 -55.08 -19.90
C ALA A 992 9.74 -55.07 -18.50
N ALA A 993 9.48 -53.89 -17.96
CA ALA A 993 8.68 -53.70 -16.75
C ALA A 993 7.19 -54.06 -17.02
N PRO A 994 6.41 -54.43 -15.98
CA PRO A 994 5.14 -55.11 -16.15
C PRO A 994 4.00 -54.11 -16.44
N SER A 995 3.29 -54.28 -17.55
CA SER A 995 1.94 -53.74 -17.70
C SER A 995 0.93 -54.83 -17.33
N GLY A 996 0.27 -54.63 -16.19
CA GLY A 996 -0.81 -55.48 -15.72
C GLY A 996 -2.10 -55.26 -16.50
N ALA A 997 -2.69 -56.40 -16.88
CA ALA A 997 -4.12 -56.69 -16.97
C ALA A 997 -5.04 -55.92 -17.93
N GLY A 998 -5.69 -56.70 -18.81
CA GLY A 998 -7.14 -56.59 -19.01
C GLY A 998 -7.62 -56.11 -20.38
N ALA A 999 -7.40 -56.89 -21.43
CA ALA A 999 -8.16 -56.74 -22.68
C ALA A 999 -9.53 -57.45 -22.56
N ALA A 1000 -10.61 -56.68 -22.63
CA ALA A 1000 -11.88 -57.13 -23.19
C ALA A 1000 -12.34 -56.08 -24.24
N ALA A 1001 -12.67 -56.60 -25.41
CA ALA A 1001 -12.85 -55.95 -26.73
C ALA A 1001 -13.72 -54.67 -26.80
N PRO A 1002 -13.56 -53.91 -27.90
CA PRO A 1002 -14.75 -53.43 -28.61
C PRO A 1002 -14.64 -53.50 -30.15
N GLN A 1003 -15.77 -53.83 -30.77
CA GLN A 1003 -16.20 -53.37 -32.11
C GLN A 1003 -17.74 -53.30 -32.09
N PRO A 1004 -18.42 -52.57 -33.01
CA PRO A 1004 -18.07 -51.32 -33.68
C PRO A 1004 -19.20 -50.25 -33.56
N THR A 1005 -18.89 -48.97 -33.77
CA THR A 1005 -19.88 -47.89 -33.98
C THR A 1005 -20.12 -47.63 -35.46
N PRO A 1006 -21.37 -47.38 -35.90
CA PRO A 1006 -21.69 -46.60 -37.08
C PRO A 1006 -22.27 -45.21 -36.70
N THR A 1007 -21.90 -44.18 -37.47
CA THR A 1007 -22.63 -42.89 -37.64
C THR A 1007 -23.95 -43.12 -38.41
N PRO A 1008 -24.98 -42.23 -38.47
CA PRO A 1008 -24.94 -40.75 -38.51
C PRO A 1008 -26.05 -39.94 -37.74
N THR A 1009 -25.93 -38.61 -37.83
CA THR A 1009 -26.74 -37.37 -37.52
C THR A 1009 -28.31 -37.41 -37.58
N PRO A 1010 -29.10 -36.30 -37.33
CA PRO A 1010 -28.94 -35.04 -36.56
C PRO A 1010 -30.19 -34.58 -35.69
N THR A 1011 -30.03 -33.53 -34.84
CA THR A 1011 -30.96 -32.49 -34.24
C THR A 1011 -32.48 -32.75 -33.96
N PRO A 1012 -33.14 -32.13 -32.94
CA PRO A 1012 -33.20 -30.66 -32.71
C PRO A 1012 -33.18 -30.14 -31.25
N THR A 1013 -33.12 -28.80 -31.17
CA THR A 1013 -33.16 -27.80 -30.06
C THR A 1013 -34.17 -28.05 -28.91
N PRO A 1014 -33.98 -27.46 -27.71
CA PRO A 1014 -34.43 -26.07 -27.43
C PRO A 1014 -33.58 -25.23 -26.44
N THR A 1015 -33.81 -23.91 -26.44
CA THR A 1015 -33.37 -22.82 -25.52
C THR A 1015 -33.84 -23.04 -24.06
N PRO A 1016 -33.30 -22.38 -22.99
CA PRO A 1016 -33.40 -20.90 -22.76
C PRO A 1016 -32.25 -20.18 -21.98
N ALA A 1017 -32.19 -18.84 -22.14
CA ALA A 1017 -32.01 -17.72 -21.16
C ALA A 1017 -31.05 -17.87 -19.94
N GLU A 1018 -30.35 -16.85 -19.41
CA GLU A 1018 -29.95 -15.47 -19.74
C GLU A 1018 -28.99 -15.06 -18.59
N THR A 1019 -27.90 -14.36 -18.89
CA THR A 1019 -26.88 -13.91 -17.91
C THR A 1019 -26.94 -12.38 -17.77
N PRO A 1020 -26.59 -11.79 -16.61
CA PRO A 1020 -26.07 -10.42 -16.65
C PRO A 1020 -24.74 -10.26 -15.90
N GLN A 1021 -23.78 -9.60 -16.56
CA GLN A 1021 -22.66 -8.89 -15.93
C GLN A 1021 -22.98 -7.39 -15.80
N PRO A 1022 -22.38 -6.67 -14.83
CA PRO A 1022 -22.64 -5.25 -14.60
C PRO A 1022 -21.59 -4.34 -15.28
N THR A 1023 -22.02 -3.21 -15.85
CA THR A 1023 -21.11 -2.08 -16.16
C THR A 1023 -21.67 -0.73 -15.70
N LYS A 1024 -20.81 -0.06 -14.91
CA LYS A 1024 -20.53 1.39 -14.78
C LYS A 1024 -21.68 2.41 -14.84
N ARG A 1025 -21.88 3.07 -13.69
CA ARG A 1025 -22.54 4.39 -13.53
C ARG A 1025 -21.60 5.55 -13.87
N ARG A 1026 -22.12 6.61 -14.52
CA ARG A 1026 -21.86 8.01 -14.15
C ARG A 1026 -22.91 9.00 -14.70
N ARG A 1027 -23.45 9.78 -13.75
CA ARG A 1027 -24.13 11.10 -13.81
C ARG A 1027 -25.51 11.21 -14.46
N PRO A 1028 -26.38 12.05 -13.86
CA PRO A 1028 -26.73 13.27 -14.59
C PRO A 1028 -26.69 14.53 -13.72
N SER A 1029 -26.40 15.64 -14.39
CA SER A 1029 -26.54 17.02 -13.94
C SER A 1029 -27.91 17.56 -14.32
N SER A 1030 -28.50 18.32 -13.39
CA SER A 1030 -29.30 19.54 -13.59
C SER A 1030 -30.42 19.58 -14.64
N GLY A 1031 -31.61 19.98 -14.17
CA GLY A 1031 -32.26 21.14 -14.79
C GLY A 1031 -33.69 20.96 -15.30
N ALA A 1032 -34.63 21.01 -14.35
CA ALA A 1032 -35.69 22.01 -14.30
C ALA A 1032 -37.03 21.83 -15.09
N TRP A 1033 -38.09 22.13 -14.32
CA TRP A 1033 -39.29 22.94 -14.62
C TRP A 1033 -40.68 22.28 -14.67
N TRP A 1034 -41.53 22.85 -13.80
CA TRP A 1034 -43.00 23.02 -13.74
C TRP A 1034 -43.93 21.84 -13.39
N GLY A 1035 -44.73 22.07 -12.33
CA GLY A 1035 -46.19 21.98 -12.46
C GLY A 1035 -46.95 21.22 -11.37
N ASN A 1036 -47.53 22.01 -10.44
CA ASN A 1036 -48.58 21.71 -9.44
C ASN A 1036 -48.23 21.00 -8.13
#